data_AF-A0A4R8TQ28-F1
#
_entry.id   AF-A0A4R8TQ28-F1
#
_cell.length_a   1.000
_cell.length_b   1.000
_cell.length_c   1.000
_cell.angle_alpha   90.00
_cell.angle_beta   90.00
_cell.angle_gamma   90.00
#
_symmetry.space_group_name_H-M   'P 1'
#
loop_
_entity.id
_entity.type
_entity.pdbx_description
1 polymer ?
#
loop_
_entity_poly.entity_id
_entity_poly.type
_entity_poly.pdbx_seq_one_letter_code
_entity_poly.pdbx_strand_id
1 'polypeptide(L)'
;MGIGAVAEPLVVITLLFGGTWFNRNTGNNNAYDNLGWRGSDLDDAEHKRSDERRSGVSTPDSEESLLSVGAWSTSSTLTPQEEPPRRMRRVKLFGYQRLVSTPNTRVFKDRLLSRVLRKFPFLVEAWYWALIYWVYQVGRAFTALTLNEGTVDVARKHALQLIHLEQRLHVFIEVPVQQYFLQMPTVMHWINRIYSFIHIPGTILFLVILYFVTTTRRRRAVSAKLGGNENVRWGSAGPALYEARRRTMATCNLLAFVVFTLWPCMPPRLLSDPKYSGPDAGEAKSFGFVDTVHSADGESSVWTTNKFCNQYAAMPSLHFGYSLLIGLTVATLPLPSIRSRPWKRVAIAAVGMSYPALILTAIVATANHFVLDAVAGAIVCGIAWNCNGILLNCLIIEDYFLGLLRIHKPVNWTDPEATVDHEWKPSATNFFVLQLIHHCLITLLKASVLFLFLRIFPDRKFRITVWATQVFNLVVGMTYALVTIFQCSPVSLAWTFWTGDFEGHCINIGIPGASQCAVSILLDMWLLVLPATQVWNLNVKRRRTAAFMLMFSLGLFITVVSILRMVSLIEMAKYPLNPTVAMMSSIFWTDLEIFVAVFTTCLPNTLQFARHFIIRPIKAKLRREPTPASERSPSSIPKTPARPSNEEMEETRR
;
A
#
# COMPACT_ATOMS: atom_id res chain seq x y z
N MET A 1 -8.07 -50.43 -11.91
CA MET A 1 -7.79 -48.99 -11.67
C MET A 1 -9.08 -48.38 -11.15
N GLY A 2 -9.13 -48.01 -9.86
CA GLY A 2 -10.35 -47.46 -9.24
C GLY A 2 -10.68 -46.07 -9.79
N ILE A 3 -11.93 -45.63 -9.58
CA ILE A 3 -12.45 -44.30 -9.97
C ILE A 3 -11.56 -43.15 -9.44
N GLY A 4 -10.89 -43.35 -8.31
CA GLY A 4 -9.92 -42.40 -7.73
C GLY A 4 -8.75 -42.05 -8.66
N ALA A 5 -8.37 -42.96 -9.59
CA ALA A 5 -7.25 -42.77 -10.50
C ALA A 5 -7.41 -41.58 -11.46
N VAL A 6 -8.67 -41.30 -11.82
CA VAL A 6 -9.04 -40.25 -12.78
C VAL A 6 -9.72 -39.07 -12.06
N ALA A 7 -10.47 -39.36 -11.00
CA ALA A 7 -11.22 -38.34 -10.27
C ALA A 7 -10.31 -37.32 -9.55
N GLU A 8 -9.18 -37.73 -8.96
CA GLU A 8 -8.35 -36.81 -8.17
C GLU A 8 -7.59 -35.78 -9.02
N PRO A 9 -6.87 -36.16 -10.11
CA PRO A 9 -6.25 -35.18 -10.97
C PRO A 9 -7.28 -34.22 -11.57
N LEU A 10 -8.47 -34.74 -11.91
CA LEU A 10 -9.58 -33.94 -12.43
C LEU A 10 -10.05 -32.92 -11.39
N VAL A 11 -10.25 -33.30 -10.11
CA VAL A 11 -10.61 -32.38 -9.03
C VAL A 11 -9.56 -31.28 -8.86
N VAL A 12 -8.26 -31.62 -8.86
CA VAL A 12 -7.18 -30.64 -8.75
C VAL A 12 -7.18 -29.67 -9.93
N ILE A 13 -7.30 -30.20 -11.15
CA ILE A 13 -7.39 -29.39 -12.38
C ILE A 13 -8.61 -28.46 -12.30
N THR A 14 -9.78 -28.98 -11.93
CA THR A 14 -11.01 -28.20 -11.77
C THR A 14 -10.85 -27.12 -10.70
N LEU A 15 -10.17 -27.39 -9.59
CA LEU A 15 -9.91 -26.39 -8.55
C LEU A 15 -8.94 -25.30 -9.03
N LEU A 16 -7.90 -25.65 -9.80
CA LEU A 16 -6.95 -24.68 -10.35
C LEU A 16 -7.57 -23.83 -11.47
N PHE A 17 -8.28 -24.45 -12.42
CA PHE A 17 -9.01 -23.73 -13.48
C PHE A 17 -10.18 -22.92 -12.92
N GLY A 18 -10.96 -23.51 -12.01
CA GLY A 18 -12.02 -22.81 -11.28
C GLY A 18 -11.47 -21.65 -10.46
N GLY A 19 -10.35 -21.85 -9.77
CA GLY A 19 -9.66 -20.83 -8.99
C GLY A 19 -9.11 -19.68 -9.84
N THR A 20 -8.50 -19.97 -10.99
CA THR A 20 -8.04 -18.94 -11.95
C THR A 20 -9.21 -18.15 -12.53
N TRP A 21 -10.30 -18.82 -12.91
CA TRP A 21 -11.49 -18.16 -13.43
C TRP A 21 -12.19 -17.31 -12.38
N PHE A 22 -12.37 -17.83 -11.17
CA PHE A 22 -13.03 -17.14 -10.06
C PHE A 22 -12.24 -15.91 -9.60
N ASN A 23 -10.91 -15.99 -9.63
CA ASN A 23 -9.98 -14.90 -9.27
C ASN A 23 -9.54 -14.02 -10.45
N ARG A 24 -10.20 -14.13 -11.61
CA ARG A 24 -9.91 -13.29 -12.79
C ARG A 24 -10.24 -11.82 -12.54
N ASN A 25 -9.53 -10.96 -13.25
CA ASN A 25 -9.83 -9.53 -13.31
C ASN A 25 -11.00 -9.27 -14.26
N THR A 26 -12.10 -8.74 -13.74
CA THR A 26 -13.31 -8.39 -14.51
C THR A 26 -13.44 -6.91 -14.84
N GLY A 27 -12.62 -6.03 -14.24
CA GLY A 27 -12.65 -4.58 -14.48
C GLY A 27 -11.92 -4.14 -15.75
N ASN A 28 -12.13 -2.88 -16.14
CA ASN A 28 -11.51 -2.28 -17.33
C ASN A 28 -9.99 -2.16 -17.15
N ASN A 29 -9.21 -2.67 -18.11
CA ASN A 29 -7.75 -2.84 -17.97
C ASN A 29 -6.99 -1.52 -17.72
N ASN A 30 -7.51 -0.38 -18.19
CA ASN A 30 -6.89 0.94 -18.02
C ASN A 30 -7.05 1.53 -16.60
N ALA A 31 -8.04 1.06 -15.81
CA ALA A 31 -8.24 1.57 -14.46
C ALA A 31 -7.13 1.11 -13.50
N TYR A 32 -6.54 -0.07 -13.75
CA TYR A 32 -5.52 -0.68 -12.89
C TYR A 32 -4.14 -0.04 -13.04
N ASP A 33 -3.81 0.49 -14.21
CA ASP A 33 -2.53 1.20 -14.45
C ASP A 33 -2.56 2.61 -13.82
N ASN A 34 -3.72 3.28 -13.80
CA ASN A 34 -3.93 4.57 -13.12
C ASN A 34 -4.11 4.46 -11.59
N LEU A 35 -4.30 3.24 -11.09
CA LEU A 35 -4.54 2.95 -9.67
C LEU A 35 -3.28 3.10 -8.80
N GLY A 36 -2.10 3.07 -9.41
CA GLY A 36 -0.82 3.34 -8.74
C GLY A 36 -0.72 4.76 -8.15
N TRP A 37 -1.56 5.70 -8.59
CA TRP A 37 -1.56 7.09 -8.12
C TRP A 37 -2.64 7.43 -7.09
N ARG A 38 -3.72 6.63 -6.98
CA ARG A 38 -4.93 7.00 -6.21
C ARG A 38 -5.32 6.00 -5.11
N GLY A 39 -4.68 4.83 -5.08
CA GLY A 39 -4.99 3.76 -4.11
C GLY A 39 -4.61 4.11 -2.66
N SER A 40 -3.61 4.98 -2.49
CA SER A 40 -3.15 5.45 -1.18
C SER A 40 -4.15 6.39 -0.48
N ASP A 41 -4.98 7.11 -1.24
CA ASP A 41 -6.01 8.02 -0.71
C ASP A 41 -7.27 7.28 -0.23
N LEU A 42 -7.46 6.03 -0.62
CA LEU A 42 -8.71 5.29 -0.39
C LEU A 42 -8.75 4.54 0.95
N ASP A 43 -7.59 4.24 1.55
CA ASP A 43 -7.48 3.63 2.89
C ASP A 43 -7.71 4.69 4.01
N ASP A 44 -7.44 5.99 3.75
CA ASP A 44 -7.63 7.08 4.73
C ASP A 44 -9.10 7.53 4.90
N ALA A 45 -9.94 7.31 3.88
CA ALA A 45 -11.35 7.71 3.93
C ALA A 45 -12.23 6.81 4.83
N GLU A 46 -11.82 5.57 5.12
CA GLU A 46 -12.64 4.63 5.91
C GLU A 46 -12.45 4.81 7.44
N HIS A 47 -11.38 5.48 7.89
CA HIS A 47 -11.18 5.84 9.30
C HIS A 47 -11.85 7.16 9.72
N LYS A 48 -12.37 7.96 8.78
CA LYS A 48 -12.99 9.27 9.05
C LYS A 48 -14.51 9.28 9.14
N ARG A 49 -15.21 8.17 8.86
CA ARG A 49 -16.68 8.15 8.75
C ARG A 49 -17.38 7.54 9.97
N SER A 50 -17.10 8.08 11.14
CA SER A 50 -17.98 7.99 12.30
C SER A 50 -17.94 9.33 13.02
N ASP A 51 -18.47 10.36 12.38
CA ASP A 51 -19.32 11.37 12.99
C ASP A 51 -19.78 12.37 11.92
N GLU A 52 -20.96 12.93 12.16
CA GLU A 52 -21.61 14.02 11.42
C GLU A 52 -22.55 13.67 10.25
N ARG A 53 -23.83 13.53 10.62
CA ARG A 53 -25.01 13.86 9.81
C ARG A 53 -25.23 15.39 9.80
N ARG A 54 -25.31 16.03 8.63
CA ARG A 54 -26.36 17.03 8.27
C ARG A 54 -26.27 17.53 6.80
N SER A 55 -27.28 17.13 6.01
CA SER A 55 -28.11 17.86 5.02
C SER A 55 -27.60 18.99 4.10
N GLY A 56 -27.92 18.86 2.79
CA GLY A 56 -28.23 19.94 1.82
C GLY A 56 -27.51 19.80 0.44
N VAL A 57 -28.05 19.13 -0.60
CA VAL A 57 -28.85 19.66 -1.75
C VAL A 57 -28.04 20.66 -2.64
N SER A 58 -27.85 20.61 -3.96
CA SER A 58 -28.38 19.91 -5.16
C SER A 58 -27.44 20.15 -6.37
N THR A 59 -27.53 19.29 -7.41
CA THR A 59 -26.87 19.28 -8.75
C THR A 59 -27.53 20.23 -9.80
N PRO A 60 -27.19 20.22 -11.13
CA PRO A 60 -25.91 20.26 -11.88
C PRO A 60 -25.97 21.28 -13.08
N ASP A 61 -25.04 21.16 -14.07
CA ASP A 61 -25.05 21.65 -15.50
C ASP A 61 -23.83 22.56 -15.82
N SER A 62 -22.80 22.18 -16.60
CA SER A 62 -22.61 21.73 -18.01
C SER A 62 -22.12 22.85 -18.95
N GLU A 63 -20.96 22.61 -19.59
CA GLU A 63 -20.49 23.10 -20.92
C GLU A 63 -20.24 24.63 -21.07
N GLU A 64 -19.30 25.20 -21.82
CA GLU A 64 -18.33 24.83 -22.87
C GLU A 64 -17.36 26.05 -22.98
N SER A 65 -16.03 25.91 -23.12
CA SER A 65 -15.28 25.96 -24.40
C SER A 65 -14.76 27.35 -24.85
N LEU A 66 -13.41 27.40 -25.01
CA LEU A 66 -12.60 28.13 -25.99
C LEU A 66 -12.47 29.68 -25.96
N LEU A 67 -11.24 30.18 -25.74
CA LEU A 67 -10.30 30.54 -26.84
C LEU A 67 -8.97 31.13 -26.30
N SER A 68 -7.89 30.70 -26.95
CA SER A 68 -6.47 30.92 -26.66
C SER A 68 -5.85 32.15 -27.33
N VAL A 69 -4.98 32.91 -26.63
CA VAL A 69 -3.80 33.66 -27.17
C VAL A 69 -2.90 34.00 -25.95
N GLY A 70 -1.58 33.82 -25.85
CA GLY A 70 -0.52 33.27 -26.68
C GLY A 70 0.82 33.43 -25.94
N ALA A 71 1.59 32.34 -25.88
CA ALA A 71 3.04 32.16 -25.71
C ALA A 71 3.90 33.17 -24.90
N TRP A 72 4.54 32.67 -23.83
CA TRP A 72 5.96 32.27 -23.87
C TRP A 72 6.42 31.62 -22.56
N SER A 73 6.52 30.28 -22.58
CA SER A 73 7.73 29.52 -22.21
C SER A 73 7.44 28.06 -22.49
N THR A 74 7.97 27.55 -23.59
CA THR A 74 7.83 26.17 -24.06
C THR A 74 8.52 25.20 -23.09
N SER A 75 7.75 24.62 -22.17
CA SER A 75 8.07 23.30 -21.64
C SER A 75 7.35 22.27 -22.50
N SER A 76 8.16 21.48 -23.18
CA SER A 76 7.81 20.43 -24.11
C SER A 76 6.73 19.48 -23.57
N THR A 77 5.78 19.20 -24.45
CA THR A 77 5.00 17.98 -24.61
C THR A 77 5.46 16.79 -23.75
N LEU A 78 4.52 16.30 -22.95
CA LEU A 78 4.56 15.05 -22.18
C LEU A 78 5.16 13.89 -22.99
N THR A 79 6.39 13.52 -22.69
CA THR A 79 6.88 12.15 -22.89
C THR A 79 6.24 11.25 -21.83
N PRO A 80 6.00 9.95 -22.11
CA PRO A 80 5.75 8.99 -21.05
C PRO A 80 6.95 9.05 -20.10
N GLN A 81 6.71 9.12 -18.79
CA GLN A 81 7.77 8.98 -17.78
C GLN A 81 8.67 7.81 -18.20
N GLU A 82 9.93 8.09 -18.56
CA GLU A 82 10.91 7.06 -18.88
C GLU A 82 11.18 6.27 -17.60
N GLU A 83 10.44 5.17 -17.44
CA GLU A 83 10.62 4.27 -16.32
C GLU A 83 12.06 3.72 -16.36
N PRO A 84 12.76 3.66 -15.23
CA PRO A 84 14.16 3.25 -15.22
C PRO A 84 14.31 1.81 -15.76
N PRO A 85 15.31 1.54 -16.62
CA PRO A 85 15.50 0.23 -17.26
C PRO A 85 15.84 -0.88 -16.26
N ARG A 86 16.24 -0.49 -15.04
CA ARG A 86 16.59 -1.40 -13.95
C ARG A 86 15.83 -1.00 -12.68
N ARG A 87 15.45 -2.02 -11.91
CA ARG A 87 14.82 -1.89 -10.59
C ARG A 87 15.82 -2.33 -9.51
N MET A 88 15.65 -1.86 -8.28
CA MET A 88 16.50 -2.27 -7.17
C MET A 88 15.81 -3.33 -6.32
N ARG A 89 16.56 -4.36 -5.92
CA ARG A 89 16.12 -5.44 -5.03
C ARG A 89 17.01 -5.51 -3.81
N ARG A 90 16.40 -5.70 -2.66
CA ARG A 90 17.12 -5.89 -1.39
C ARG A 90 17.37 -7.38 -1.17
N VAL A 91 18.63 -7.74 -1.00
CA VAL A 91 19.07 -9.07 -0.56
C VAL A 91 19.30 -9.01 0.94
N LYS A 92 18.71 -9.95 1.69
CA LYS A 92 18.93 -10.12 3.13
C LYS A 92 19.37 -11.55 3.40
N LEU A 93 20.59 -11.72 3.90
CA LEU A 93 21.11 -13.04 4.28
C LEU A 93 21.89 -12.92 5.59
N PHE A 94 21.42 -13.58 6.66
CA PHE A 94 22.10 -13.66 7.97
C PHE A 94 22.70 -12.31 8.46
N GLY A 95 21.89 -11.24 8.43
CA GLY A 95 22.32 -9.89 8.85
C GLY A 95 23.03 -9.06 7.78
N TYR A 96 23.54 -9.67 6.71
CA TYR A 96 24.05 -8.98 5.54
C TYR A 96 22.90 -8.43 4.69
N GLN A 97 22.91 -7.12 4.43
CA GLN A 97 21.96 -6.46 3.54
C GLN A 97 22.69 -5.80 2.37
N ARG A 98 22.27 -6.11 1.14
CA ARG A 98 22.80 -5.45 -0.06
C ARG A 98 21.69 -5.13 -1.03
N LEU A 99 21.81 -3.99 -1.71
CA LEU A 99 20.95 -3.63 -2.83
C LEU A 99 21.58 -4.10 -4.14
N VAL A 100 20.80 -4.85 -4.92
CA VAL A 100 21.20 -5.40 -6.22
C VAL A 100 20.29 -4.85 -7.30
N SER A 101 20.87 -4.46 -8.42
CA SER A 101 20.12 -3.96 -9.58
C SER A 101 19.67 -5.11 -10.48
N THR A 102 18.38 -5.20 -10.77
CA THR A 102 17.76 -6.25 -11.61
C THR A 102 17.02 -5.63 -12.79
N PRO A 103 16.79 -6.36 -13.89
CA PRO A 103 16.06 -5.83 -15.05
C PRO A 103 14.63 -5.42 -14.68
N ASN A 104 14.19 -4.26 -15.18
CA ASN A 104 12.81 -3.83 -15.00
C ASN A 104 11.91 -4.48 -16.07
N THR A 105 11.07 -5.43 -15.65
CA THR A 105 10.18 -6.18 -16.55
C THR A 105 8.94 -5.39 -16.97
N ARG A 106 8.70 -4.20 -16.41
CA ARG A 106 7.53 -3.37 -16.70
C ARG A 106 7.48 -2.88 -18.16
N VAL A 107 8.64 -2.80 -18.82
CA VAL A 107 8.76 -2.57 -20.27
C VAL A 107 7.96 -3.60 -21.09
N PHE A 108 7.75 -4.81 -20.55
CA PHE A 108 7.01 -5.89 -21.20
C PHE A 108 5.51 -5.93 -20.85
N LYS A 109 4.97 -4.92 -20.15
CA LYS A 109 3.59 -4.91 -19.66
C LYS A 109 2.54 -5.14 -20.76
N ASP A 110 2.80 -4.66 -21.97
CA ASP A 110 1.82 -4.67 -23.07
C ASP A 110 1.88 -5.92 -23.96
N ARG A 111 2.74 -6.89 -23.65
CA ARG A 111 2.85 -8.16 -24.38
C ARG A 111 1.69 -9.11 -24.05
N LEU A 112 1.40 -10.04 -24.97
CA LEU A 112 0.30 -10.99 -24.86
C LEU A 112 0.31 -11.77 -23.53
N LEU A 113 1.44 -12.40 -23.18
CA LEU A 113 1.56 -13.18 -21.95
C LEU A 113 1.38 -12.31 -20.70
N SER A 114 1.93 -11.09 -20.71
CA SER A 114 1.74 -10.11 -19.64
C SER A 114 0.26 -9.71 -19.49
N ARG A 115 -0.48 -9.56 -20.60
CA ARG A 115 -1.93 -9.31 -20.59
C ARG A 115 -2.72 -10.50 -20.05
N VAL A 116 -2.33 -11.72 -20.39
CA VAL A 116 -2.94 -12.96 -19.85
C VAL A 116 -2.74 -13.04 -18.34
N LEU A 117 -1.51 -12.82 -17.85
CA LEU A 117 -1.23 -12.79 -16.40
C LEU A 117 -1.98 -11.64 -15.70
N ARG A 118 -2.10 -10.49 -16.36
CA ARG A 118 -2.91 -9.37 -15.84
C ARG A 118 -4.39 -9.74 -15.75
N LYS A 119 -4.92 -10.54 -16.68
CA LYS A 119 -6.32 -11.01 -16.65
C LYS A 119 -6.53 -12.13 -15.63
N PHE A 120 -5.56 -13.03 -15.50
CA PHE A 120 -5.59 -14.23 -14.65
C PHE A 120 -4.38 -14.26 -13.71
N PRO A 121 -4.37 -13.42 -12.67
CA PRO A 121 -3.21 -13.25 -11.79
C PRO A 121 -2.93 -14.49 -10.92
N PHE A 122 -3.95 -15.30 -10.63
CA PHE A 122 -3.78 -16.58 -9.93
C PHE A 122 -2.97 -17.61 -10.74
N LEU A 123 -2.77 -17.41 -12.05
CA LEU A 123 -1.93 -18.28 -12.86
C LEU A 123 -0.46 -18.26 -12.40
N VAL A 124 0.00 -17.12 -11.86
CA VAL A 124 1.33 -17.00 -11.25
C VAL A 124 1.44 -17.92 -10.03
N GLU A 125 0.36 -18.07 -9.27
CA GLU A 125 0.31 -18.94 -8.10
C GLU A 125 0.37 -20.41 -8.50
N ALA A 126 -0.41 -20.80 -9.51
CA ALA A 126 -0.33 -22.15 -10.09
C ALA A 126 1.09 -22.46 -10.61
N TRP A 127 1.75 -21.48 -11.22
CA TRP A 127 3.14 -21.62 -11.66
C TRP A 127 4.11 -21.86 -10.51
N TYR A 128 4.00 -21.14 -9.39
CA TYR A 128 4.85 -21.39 -8.23
C TYR A 128 4.67 -22.80 -7.65
N TRP A 129 3.46 -23.35 -7.68
CA TRP A 129 3.22 -24.72 -7.26
C TRP A 129 3.82 -25.74 -8.22
N ALA A 130 3.66 -25.52 -9.52
CA ALA A 130 4.30 -26.34 -10.53
C ALA A 130 5.83 -26.32 -10.33
N LEU A 131 6.42 -25.16 -10.04
CA LEU A 131 7.84 -25.03 -9.75
C LEU A 131 8.26 -25.85 -8.52
N ILE A 132 7.52 -25.76 -7.42
CA ILE A 132 7.78 -26.55 -6.21
C ILE A 132 7.73 -28.06 -6.51
N TYR A 133 6.71 -28.50 -7.27
CA TYR A 133 6.58 -29.89 -7.69
C TYR A 133 7.75 -30.33 -8.56
N TRP A 134 8.19 -29.49 -9.51
CA TRP A 134 9.37 -29.77 -10.35
C TRP A 134 10.64 -29.91 -9.52
N VAL A 135 10.88 -29.02 -8.55
CA VAL A 135 12.03 -29.11 -7.63
C VAL A 135 12.00 -30.42 -6.86
N TYR A 136 10.83 -30.80 -6.32
CA TYR A 136 10.65 -32.10 -5.66
C TYR A 136 10.97 -33.27 -6.60
N GLN A 137 10.48 -33.24 -7.85
CA GLN A 137 10.73 -34.32 -8.80
C GLN A 137 12.19 -34.46 -9.19
N VAL A 138 12.89 -33.35 -9.41
CA VAL A 138 14.34 -33.35 -9.69
C VAL A 138 15.11 -33.90 -8.50
N GLY A 139 14.79 -33.42 -7.29
CA GLY A 139 15.43 -33.91 -6.08
C GLY A 139 15.21 -35.41 -5.86
N ARG A 140 13.99 -35.90 -6.13
CA ARG A 140 13.69 -37.33 -6.02
C ARG A 140 14.38 -38.16 -7.11
N ALA A 141 14.57 -37.62 -8.32
CA ALA A 141 15.38 -38.28 -9.35
C ALA A 141 16.85 -38.41 -8.90
N PHE A 142 17.40 -37.37 -8.27
CA PHE A 142 18.74 -37.42 -7.68
C PHE A 142 18.84 -38.44 -6.54
N THR A 143 17.86 -38.47 -5.65
CA THR A 143 17.77 -39.46 -4.56
C THR A 143 17.61 -40.89 -5.09
N ALA A 144 16.81 -41.12 -6.14
CA ALA A 144 16.66 -42.43 -6.74
C ALA A 144 17.95 -42.95 -7.41
N LEU A 145 18.79 -42.06 -7.96
CA LEU A 145 20.10 -42.42 -8.51
C LEU A 145 21.13 -42.73 -7.41
N THR A 146 20.88 -42.33 -6.16
CA THR A 146 21.78 -42.51 -5.02
C THR A 146 21.28 -43.56 -4.01
N LEU A 147 20.02 -44.01 -4.12
CA LEU A 147 19.45 -45.05 -3.27
C LEU A 147 19.93 -46.45 -3.67
N ASN A 148 20.70 -47.09 -2.79
CA ASN A 148 20.98 -48.53 -2.82
C ASN A 148 20.05 -49.27 -1.83
N GLU A 149 19.95 -50.61 -1.92
CA GLU A 149 19.12 -51.43 -1.01
C GLU A 149 19.42 -51.14 0.48
N GLY A 150 20.68 -50.86 0.84
CA GLY A 150 21.07 -50.50 2.20
C GLY A 150 20.43 -49.21 2.75
N THR A 151 19.85 -48.35 1.90
CA THR A 151 19.15 -47.13 2.35
C THR A 151 17.82 -47.47 3.02
N VAL A 152 17.16 -48.56 2.61
CA VAL A 152 15.89 -49.01 3.20
C VAL A 152 16.14 -49.56 4.62
N ASP A 153 17.23 -50.31 4.82
CA ASP A 153 17.63 -50.80 6.13
C ASP A 153 18.00 -49.65 7.08
N VAL A 154 18.71 -48.62 6.59
CA VAL A 154 19.00 -47.41 7.37
C VAL A 154 17.69 -46.70 7.79
N ALA A 155 16.74 -46.53 6.87
CA ALA A 155 15.46 -45.90 7.17
C ALA A 155 14.64 -46.68 8.20
N ARG A 156 14.71 -48.02 8.17
CA ARG A 156 14.09 -48.91 9.16
C ARG A 156 14.73 -48.76 10.53
N LYS A 157 16.07 -48.73 10.59
CA LYS A 157 16.81 -48.51 11.84
C LYS A 157 16.45 -47.17 12.48
N HIS A 158 16.33 -46.11 11.67
CA HIS A 158 15.87 -44.80 12.17
C HIS A 158 14.44 -44.84 12.72
N ALA A 159 13.54 -45.61 12.10
CA ALA A 159 12.18 -45.79 12.62
C ALA A 159 12.17 -46.52 13.98
N LEU A 160 12.98 -47.57 14.15
CA LEU A 160 13.12 -48.26 15.45
C LEU A 160 13.73 -47.34 16.52
N GLN A 161 14.75 -46.56 16.17
CA GLN A 161 15.32 -45.55 17.07
C GLN A 161 14.27 -44.51 17.50
N LEU A 162 13.37 -44.12 16.58
CA LEU A 162 12.29 -43.19 16.87
C LEU A 162 11.29 -43.81 17.85
N ILE A 163 10.89 -45.07 17.64
CA ILE A 163 10.01 -45.80 18.57
C ILE A 163 10.63 -45.88 19.97
N HIS A 164 11.92 -46.24 20.08
CA HIS A 164 12.61 -46.26 21.38
C HIS A 164 12.63 -44.90 22.05
N LEU A 165 12.78 -43.83 21.26
CA LEU A 165 12.70 -42.46 21.77
C LEU A 165 11.28 -42.12 22.26
N GLU A 166 10.24 -42.47 21.50
CA GLU A 166 8.84 -42.26 21.87
C GLU A 166 8.47 -43.01 23.16
N GLN A 167 8.95 -44.26 23.29
CA GLN A 167 8.77 -45.06 24.50
C GLN A 167 9.45 -44.44 25.71
N ARG A 168 10.69 -43.93 25.55
CA ARG A 168 11.41 -43.20 26.62
C ARG A 168 10.71 -41.90 27.03
N LEU A 169 10.07 -41.23 26.07
CA LEU A 169 9.29 -40.01 26.31
C LEU A 169 7.86 -40.29 26.78
N HIS A 170 7.44 -41.56 26.88
CA HIS A 170 6.08 -41.99 27.18
C HIS A 170 5.00 -41.40 26.25
N VAL A 171 5.36 -41.16 24.98
CA VAL A 171 4.44 -40.64 23.94
C VAL A 171 4.09 -41.66 22.88
N PHE A 172 4.61 -42.90 22.99
CA PHE A 172 4.31 -44.00 22.07
C PHE A 172 2.86 -44.49 22.27
N ILE A 173 1.95 -43.95 21.45
CA ILE A 173 0.49 -44.19 21.50
C ILE A 173 -0.07 -44.72 20.18
N GLU A 174 0.78 -44.88 19.17
CA GLU A 174 0.40 -45.19 17.79
C GLU A 174 -0.34 -46.53 17.69
N VAL A 175 0.18 -47.56 18.35
CA VAL A 175 -0.41 -48.91 18.36
C VAL A 175 -1.82 -48.92 18.99
N PRO A 176 -2.04 -48.45 20.23
CA PRO A 176 -3.38 -48.46 20.82
C PRO A 176 -4.36 -47.57 20.05
N VAL A 177 -3.90 -46.42 19.51
CA VAL A 177 -4.74 -45.56 18.68
C VAL A 177 -5.15 -46.28 17.39
N GLN A 178 -4.21 -46.89 16.67
CA GLN A 178 -4.53 -47.62 15.45
C GLN A 178 -5.50 -48.78 15.73
N GLN A 179 -5.25 -49.57 16.78
CA GLN A 179 -6.11 -50.68 17.16
C GLN A 179 -7.55 -50.23 17.49
N TYR A 180 -7.71 -49.08 18.16
CA TYR A 180 -9.02 -48.50 18.43
C TYR A 180 -9.79 -48.17 17.14
N PHE A 181 -9.13 -47.55 16.15
CA PHE A 181 -9.77 -47.22 14.87
C PHE A 181 -10.04 -48.46 14.00
N LEU A 182 -9.19 -49.48 14.06
CA LEU A 182 -9.40 -50.75 13.36
C LEU A 182 -10.67 -51.49 13.83
N GLN A 183 -11.11 -51.28 15.08
CA GLN A 183 -12.38 -51.82 15.59
C GLN A 183 -13.61 -51.11 15.00
N MET A 184 -13.43 -49.98 14.31
CA MET A 184 -14.51 -49.16 13.74
C MET A 184 -14.36 -49.02 12.21
N PRO A 185 -14.76 -50.04 11.42
CA PRO A 185 -14.53 -50.07 9.97
C PRO A 185 -15.09 -48.85 9.22
N THR A 186 -16.27 -48.37 9.63
CA THR A 186 -16.93 -47.20 9.03
C THR A 186 -16.15 -45.91 9.28
N VAL A 187 -15.66 -45.71 10.49
CA VAL A 187 -14.83 -44.55 10.85
C VAL A 187 -13.49 -44.64 10.14
N MET A 188 -12.88 -45.82 10.09
CA MET A 188 -11.60 -46.05 9.42
C MET A 188 -11.68 -45.75 7.91
N HIS A 189 -12.79 -46.11 7.26
CA HIS A 189 -13.05 -45.76 5.86
C HIS A 189 -13.03 -44.24 5.64
N TRP A 190 -13.71 -43.47 6.50
CA TRP A 190 -13.69 -42.00 6.41
C TRP A 190 -12.32 -41.40 6.73
N ILE A 191 -11.59 -41.96 7.70
CA ILE A 191 -10.23 -41.53 8.04
C ILE A 191 -9.27 -41.75 6.87
N ASN A 192 -9.30 -42.92 6.23
CA ASN A 192 -8.54 -43.21 5.03
C ASN A 192 -8.86 -42.20 3.92
N ARG A 193 -10.15 -41.88 3.73
CA ARG A 193 -10.60 -40.90 2.72
C ARG A 193 -10.19 -39.47 3.04
N ILE A 194 -10.19 -39.08 4.32
CA ILE A 194 -9.71 -37.76 4.77
C ILE A 194 -8.22 -37.61 4.45
N TYR A 195 -7.42 -38.64 4.77
CA TYR A 195 -5.99 -38.68 4.49
C TYR A 195 -5.68 -38.62 3.00
N SER A 196 -6.28 -39.52 2.21
CA SER A 196 -5.99 -39.67 0.78
C SER A 196 -6.61 -38.58 -0.10
N PHE A 197 -7.89 -38.23 0.10
CA PHE A 197 -8.66 -37.42 -0.86
C PHE A 197 -8.95 -36.00 -0.40
N ILE A 198 -9.02 -35.71 0.90
CA ILE A 198 -9.48 -34.40 1.39
C ILE A 198 -8.31 -33.46 1.64
N HIS A 199 -7.17 -33.97 2.11
CA HIS A 199 -6.05 -33.12 2.52
C HIS A 199 -5.47 -32.26 1.37
N ILE A 200 -5.11 -32.87 0.23
CA ILE A 200 -4.47 -32.15 -0.88
C ILE A 200 -5.47 -31.19 -1.57
N PRO A 201 -6.65 -31.63 -2.04
CA PRO A 201 -7.64 -30.73 -2.64
C PRO A 201 -8.14 -29.67 -1.65
N GLY A 202 -8.28 -30.02 -0.37
CA GLY A 202 -8.64 -29.08 0.69
C GLY A 202 -7.61 -27.97 0.87
N THR A 203 -6.32 -28.30 0.80
CA THR A 203 -5.23 -27.31 0.85
C THR A 203 -5.28 -26.36 -0.35
N ILE A 204 -5.50 -26.89 -1.56
CA ILE A 204 -5.65 -26.08 -2.78
C ILE A 204 -6.87 -25.16 -2.67
N LEU A 205 -8.02 -25.69 -2.28
CA LEU A 205 -9.26 -24.94 -2.11
C LEU A 205 -9.08 -23.81 -1.08
N PHE A 206 -8.45 -24.10 0.05
CA PHE A 206 -8.13 -23.10 1.06
C PHE A 206 -7.32 -21.94 0.47
N LEU A 207 -6.32 -22.23 -0.36
CA LEU A 207 -5.46 -21.19 -0.95
C LEU A 207 -6.16 -20.38 -2.03
N VAL A 208 -7.02 -21.02 -2.84
CA VAL A 208 -7.91 -20.31 -3.78
C VAL A 208 -8.83 -19.33 -3.03
N ILE A 209 -9.43 -19.77 -1.92
CA ILE A 209 -10.29 -18.94 -1.08
C ILE A 209 -9.48 -17.83 -0.39
N LEU A 210 -8.31 -18.15 0.16
CA LEU A 210 -7.44 -17.17 0.81
C LEU A 210 -6.99 -16.09 -0.17
N TYR A 211 -6.60 -16.46 -1.38
CA TYR A 211 -6.25 -15.53 -2.44
C TYR A 211 -7.45 -14.64 -2.80
N PHE A 212 -8.64 -15.23 -2.89
CA PHE A 212 -9.86 -14.47 -3.16
C PHE A 212 -10.15 -13.43 -2.07
N VAL A 213 -10.09 -13.83 -0.80
CA VAL A 213 -10.40 -12.96 0.34
C VAL A 213 -9.38 -11.83 0.48
N THR A 214 -8.09 -12.13 0.32
CA THR A 214 -6.99 -11.17 0.55
C THR A 214 -6.68 -10.28 -0.64
N THR A 215 -6.81 -10.78 -1.88
CA THR A 215 -6.41 -10.05 -3.09
C THR A 215 -7.61 -9.68 -3.97
N THR A 216 -8.44 -10.63 -4.36
CA THR A 216 -9.49 -10.41 -5.38
C THR A 216 -10.61 -9.55 -4.85
N ARG A 217 -11.09 -9.83 -3.63
CA ARG A 217 -12.15 -9.05 -2.97
C ARG A 217 -11.72 -7.60 -2.76
N ARG A 218 -10.49 -7.38 -2.29
CA ARG A 218 -9.93 -6.04 -2.09
C ARG A 218 -9.82 -5.29 -3.41
N ARG A 219 -9.26 -5.92 -4.45
CA ARG A 219 -9.18 -5.33 -5.80
C ARG A 219 -10.54 -4.96 -6.37
N ARG A 220 -11.54 -5.85 -6.28
CA ARG A 220 -12.92 -5.57 -6.73
C ARG A 220 -13.55 -4.42 -5.96
N ALA A 221 -13.32 -4.35 -4.65
CA ALA A 221 -13.87 -3.30 -3.82
C ALA A 221 -13.26 -1.92 -4.14
N VAL A 222 -11.96 -1.88 -4.37
CA VAL A 222 -11.26 -0.67 -4.84
C VAL A 222 -11.78 -0.23 -6.21
N SER A 223 -11.93 -1.15 -7.18
CA SER A 223 -12.51 -0.83 -8.49
C SER A 223 -13.97 -0.35 -8.39
N ALA A 224 -14.77 -0.90 -7.49
CA ALA A 224 -16.17 -0.48 -7.28
C ALA A 224 -16.27 0.92 -6.65
N LYS A 225 -15.37 1.24 -5.70
CA LYS A 225 -15.28 2.57 -5.08
C LYS A 225 -14.88 3.65 -6.10
N LEU A 226 -13.95 3.32 -7.01
CA LEU A 226 -13.58 4.18 -8.16
C LEU A 226 -14.72 4.35 -9.18
N GLY A 227 -15.61 3.37 -9.29
CA GLY A 227 -16.82 3.42 -10.12
C GLY A 227 -18.02 4.12 -9.46
N GLY A 228 -17.82 4.82 -8.33
CA GLY A 228 -18.87 5.60 -7.66
C GLY A 228 -19.73 4.83 -6.63
N ASN A 229 -19.37 3.59 -6.28
CA ASN A 229 -20.12 2.80 -5.31
C ASN A 229 -19.43 2.83 -3.92
N GLU A 230 -19.87 3.74 -3.05
CA GLU A 230 -19.27 3.97 -1.72
C GLU A 230 -19.54 2.88 -0.68
N ASN A 231 -20.49 1.97 -0.93
CA ASN A 231 -20.98 1.00 0.07
C ASN A 231 -20.13 -0.28 0.20
N VAL A 232 -18.97 -0.36 -0.46
CA VAL A 232 -18.18 -1.60 -0.49
C VAL A 232 -17.12 -1.61 0.61
N ARG A 233 -17.41 -2.32 1.71
CA ARG A 233 -16.44 -2.61 2.79
C ARG A 233 -15.58 -3.83 2.46
N TRP A 234 -14.26 -3.72 2.65
CA TRP A 234 -13.32 -4.84 2.53
C TRP A 234 -12.67 -5.21 3.89
N GLY A 235 -12.13 -6.42 3.99
CA GLY A 235 -11.47 -6.91 5.20
C GLY A 235 -10.06 -6.33 5.38
N SER A 236 -9.54 -6.34 6.60
CA SER A 236 -8.18 -5.87 6.95
C SER A 236 -7.03 -6.77 6.46
N ALA A 237 -7.32 -7.94 5.88
CA ALA A 237 -6.31 -8.86 5.41
C ALA A 237 -5.83 -8.48 4.00
N GLY A 238 -4.56 -8.04 3.89
CA GLY A 238 -3.94 -7.66 2.62
C GLY A 238 -3.29 -8.83 1.84
N PRO A 239 -2.90 -8.61 0.57
CA PRO A 239 -2.21 -9.60 -0.27
C PRO A 239 -0.94 -10.20 0.32
N ALA A 240 -0.19 -9.41 1.10
CA ALA A 240 1.01 -9.84 1.79
C ALA A 240 0.79 -11.06 2.70
N LEU A 241 -0.42 -11.22 3.27
CA LEU A 241 -0.75 -12.38 4.08
C LEU A 241 -0.72 -13.67 3.25
N TYR A 242 -1.39 -13.68 2.10
CA TYR A 242 -1.41 -14.85 1.22
C TYR A 242 0.01 -15.20 0.74
N GLU A 243 0.79 -14.19 0.34
CA GLU A 243 2.16 -14.38 -0.14
C GLU A 243 3.07 -14.95 0.95
N ALA A 244 2.95 -14.48 2.20
CA ALA A 244 3.67 -15.04 3.34
C ALA A 244 3.30 -16.51 3.60
N ARG A 245 2.02 -16.88 3.53
CA ARG A 245 1.59 -18.28 3.71
C ARG A 245 2.07 -19.19 2.58
N ARG A 246 2.01 -18.71 1.34
CA ARG A 246 2.60 -19.40 0.18
C ARG A 246 4.08 -19.65 0.36
N ARG A 247 4.86 -18.62 0.72
CA ARG A 247 6.30 -18.76 0.97
C ARG A 247 6.56 -19.73 2.11
N THR A 248 5.77 -19.66 3.18
CA THR A 248 5.90 -20.60 4.31
C THR A 248 5.75 -22.05 3.85
N MET A 249 4.73 -22.39 3.05
CA MET A 249 4.59 -23.76 2.53
C MET A 249 5.76 -24.19 1.63
N ALA A 250 6.27 -23.28 0.79
CA ALA A 250 7.44 -23.55 -0.03
C ALA A 250 8.70 -23.80 0.82
N THR A 251 8.89 -23.01 1.89
CA THR A 251 9.98 -23.21 2.85
C THR A 251 9.81 -24.51 3.64
N CYS A 252 8.59 -24.90 4.02
CA CYS A 252 8.32 -26.21 4.64
C CYS A 252 8.80 -27.35 3.73
N ASN A 253 8.50 -27.28 2.43
CA ASN A 253 8.94 -28.30 1.48
C ASN A 253 10.45 -28.35 1.34
N LEU A 254 11.12 -27.20 1.29
CA LEU A 254 12.56 -27.15 1.21
C LEU A 254 13.22 -27.74 2.46
N LEU A 255 12.73 -27.41 3.65
CA LEU A 255 13.24 -27.94 4.91
C LEU A 255 12.97 -29.44 5.04
N ALA A 256 11.75 -29.88 4.73
CA ALA A 256 11.42 -31.30 4.68
C ALA A 256 12.29 -32.04 3.67
N PHE A 257 12.61 -31.40 2.54
CA PHE A 257 13.50 -31.96 1.53
C PHE A 257 14.90 -32.25 2.07
N VAL A 258 15.47 -31.26 2.78
CA VAL A 258 16.77 -31.40 3.44
C VAL A 258 16.73 -32.51 4.48
N VAL A 259 15.69 -32.56 5.33
CA VAL A 259 15.59 -33.55 6.41
C VAL A 259 15.46 -34.96 5.86
N PHE A 260 14.58 -35.22 4.88
CA PHE A 260 14.43 -36.59 4.36
C PHE A 260 15.71 -37.07 3.65
N THR A 261 16.46 -36.15 3.04
CA THR A 261 17.69 -36.50 2.30
C THR A 261 18.80 -36.86 3.27
N LEU A 262 18.88 -36.18 4.42
CA LEU A 262 19.91 -36.41 5.44
C LEU A 262 19.54 -37.54 6.41
N TRP A 263 18.24 -37.72 6.70
CA TRP A 263 17.74 -38.67 7.69
C TRP A 263 16.45 -39.35 7.20
N PRO A 264 16.54 -40.33 6.28
CA PRO A 264 15.36 -41.06 5.83
C PRO A 264 14.75 -41.87 6.97
N CYS A 265 13.42 -41.88 7.11
CA CYS A 265 12.71 -42.57 8.18
C CYS A 265 11.54 -43.36 7.61
N MET A 266 11.49 -44.65 7.90
CA MET A 266 10.45 -45.56 7.41
C MET A 266 9.12 -45.32 8.14
N PRO A 267 7.97 -45.26 7.45
CA PRO A 267 6.68 -45.10 8.11
C PRO A 267 6.25 -46.36 8.87
N PRO A 268 5.41 -46.24 9.93
CA PRO A 268 5.00 -47.38 10.77
C PRO A 268 4.36 -48.53 9.96
N ARG A 269 3.52 -48.22 8.97
CA ARG A 269 2.84 -49.22 8.12
C ARG A 269 3.77 -50.17 7.36
N LEU A 270 5.00 -49.75 7.05
CA LEU A 270 5.99 -50.57 6.33
C LEU A 270 6.94 -51.30 7.28
N LEU A 271 6.92 -50.94 8.58
CA LEU A 271 7.84 -51.49 9.57
C LEU A 271 7.56 -52.99 9.80
N SER A 272 6.28 -53.38 9.87
CA SER A 272 5.85 -54.75 10.16
C SER A 272 5.69 -55.64 8.91
N ASP A 273 6.38 -55.34 7.81
CA ASP A 273 6.33 -56.15 6.57
C ASP A 273 6.68 -57.63 6.84
N PRO A 274 5.78 -58.60 6.53
CA PRO A 274 6.03 -60.02 6.72
C PRO A 274 7.25 -60.55 5.96
N LYS A 275 7.57 -59.96 4.81
CA LYS A 275 8.63 -60.45 3.89
C LYS A 275 10.05 -60.14 4.36
N TYR A 276 10.22 -59.24 5.31
CA TYR A 276 11.55 -58.85 5.82
C TYR A 276 12.13 -59.91 6.76
N SER A 277 13.39 -60.30 6.56
CA SER A 277 14.09 -61.33 7.34
C SER A 277 15.45 -60.86 7.90
N GLY A 278 15.68 -59.55 7.99
CA GLY A 278 16.92 -58.99 8.53
C GLY A 278 17.06 -59.12 10.06
N PRO A 279 18.18 -58.63 10.64
CA PRO A 279 18.51 -58.81 12.05
C PRO A 279 17.47 -58.19 13.01
N ASP A 280 16.89 -57.05 12.63
CA ASP A 280 15.91 -56.33 13.46
C ASP A 280 14.44 -56.76 13.14
N ALA A 281 14.25 -57.81 12.34
CA ALA A 281 12.93 -58.23 11.87
C ALA A 281 12.01 -58.69 13.01
N GLY A 282 12.56 -59.34 14.04
CA GLY A 282 11.79 -59.80 15.19
C GLY A 282 11.14 -58.63 15.94
N GLU A 283 11.92 -57.58 16.20
CA GLU A 283 11.44 -56.38 16.87
C GLU A 283 10.47 -55.58 15.98
N ALA A 284 10.83 -55.32 14.72
CA ALA A 284 10.00 -54.55 13.80
C ALA A 284 8.60 -55.18 13.56
N LYS A 285 8.51 -56.51 13.57
CA LYS A 285 7.24 -57.25 13.43
C LYS A 285 6.42 -57.27 14.73
N SER A 286 7.06 -57.14 15.89
CA SER A 286 6.37 -57.21 17.19
C SER A 286 5.34 -56.08 17.39
N PHE A 287 5.52 -54.94 16.75
CA PHE A 287 4.62 -53.79 16.85
C PHE A 287 3.29 -53.96 16.09
N GLY A 288 3.23 -54.84 15.09
CA GLY A 288 1.98 -55.23 14.44
C GLY A 288 1.22 -54.13 13.69
N PHE A 289 1.91 -53.14 13.12
CA PHE A 289 1.25 -52.08 12.34
C PHE A 289 0.58 -52.63 11.08
N VAL A 290 -0.59 -52.07 10.74
CA VAL A 290 -1.38 -52.49 9.56
C VAL A 290 -1.47 -51.34 8.56
N ASP A 291 -1.21 -51.61 7.28
CA ASP A 291 -1.47 -50.64 6.19
C ASP A 291 -2.94 -50.68 5.79
N THR A 292 -3.70 -49.66 6.21
CA THR A 292 -5.13 -49.54 5.91
C THR A 292 -5.43 -48.75 4.64
N VAL A 293 -4.44 -48.03 4.09
CA VAL A 293 -4.63 -47.11 2.97
C VAL A 293 -4.25 -47.76 1.65
N HIS A 294 -3.22 -48.62 1.65
CA HIS A 294 -2.67 -49.25 0.44
C HIS A 294 -2.99 -50.75 0.33
N SER A 295 -3.83 -51.28 1.23
CA SER A 295 -4.33 -52.65 1.16
C SER A 295 -5.30 -52.84 -0.03
N ALA A 296 -5.61 -54.09 -0.38
CA ALA A 296 -6.49 -54.42 -1.52
C ALA A 296 -7.89 -53.79 -1.43
N ASP A 297 -8.38 -53.56 -0.21
CA ASP A 297 -9.64 -52.87 0.10
C ASP A 297 -9.44 -51.40 0.53
N GLY A 298 -8.22 -50.87 0.38
CA GLY A 298 -7.80 -49.55 0.84
C GLY A 298 -8.15 -48.41 -0.15
N GLU A 299 -8.44 -47.23 0.41
CA GLU A 299 -8.74 -45.98 -0.32
C GLU A 299 -7.44 -45.31 -0.82
N SER A 300 -6.77 -46.00 -1.73
CA SER A 300 -5.51 -45.56 -2.34
C SER A 300 -5.72 -44.35 -3.28
N SER A 301 -4.99 -43.27 -3.01
CA SER A 301 -4.94 -42.08 -3.87
C SER A 301 -3.87 -42.24 -4.96
N VAL A 302 -4.07 -41.64 -6.14
CA VAL A 302 -3.02 -41.55 -7.17
C VAL A 302 -1.79 -40.85 -6.62
N TRP A 303 -1.99 -39.88 -5.74
CA TRP A 303 -0.93 -39.07 -5.18
C TRP A 303 -0.18 -39.78 -4.06
N THR A 304 -0.76 -40.81 -3.43
CA THR A 304 -0.07 -41.62 -2.40
C THR A 304 0.52 -42.91 -2.96
N THR A 305 -0.05 -43.43 -4.05
CA THR A 305 0.31 -44.76 -4.61
C THR A 305 1.09 -44.70 -5.91
N ASN A 306 1.38 -43.50 -6.43
CA ASN A 306 2.18 -43.38 -7.64
C ASN A 306 3.55 -44.02 -7.47
N LYS A 307 4.07 -44.66 -8.52
CA LYS A 307 5.47 -45.12 -8.64
C LYS A 307 6.49 -43.98 -8.41
N PHE A 308 5.99 -42.75 -8.39
CA PHE A 308 6.69 -41.49 -8.26
C PHE A 308 6.68 -40.87 -6.84
N CYS A 309 6.09 -41.53 -5.83
CA CYS A 309 6.14 -41.09 -4.43
C CYS A 309 7.17 -41.86 -3.61
N ASN A 310 7.98 -41.14 -2.82
CA ASN A 310 8.94 -41.78 -1.92
C ASN A 310 8.20 -42.36 -0.71
N GLN A 311 8.09 -43.68 -0.65
CA GLN A 311 7.37 -44.38 0.42
C GLN A 311 8.12 -44.40 1.76
N TYR A 312 9.41 -44.01 1.77
CA TYR A 312 10.29 -44.04 2.95
C TYR A 312 10.58 -42.64 3.54
N ALA A 313 9.73 -41.66 3.27
CA ALA A 313 9.86 -40.29 3.76
C ALA A 313 8.79 -39.96 4.81
N ALA A 314 8.85 -40.61 5.98
CA ALA A 314 7.90 -40.36 7.07
C ALA A 314 8.20 -39.07 7.85
N MET A 315 9.48 -38.74 8.08
CA MET A 315 9.90 -37.59 8.86
C MET A 315 10.48 -36.48 7.95
N PRO A 316 10.05 -35.21 8.07
CA PRO A 316 8.98 -34.67 8.91
C PRO A 316 7.59 -34.78 8.24
N SER A 317 6.51 -34.83 9.03
CA SER A 317 5.15 -34.94 8.48
C SER A 317 4.67 -33.63 7.86
N LEU A 318 4.73 -33.52 6.52
CA LEU A 318 4.19 -32.38 5.78
C LEU A 318 2.66 -32.32 5.79
N HIS A 319 1.97 -33.47 5.89
CA HIS A 319 0.51 -33.51 6.06
C HIS A 319 0.09 -32.73 7.30
N PHE A 320 0.76 -33.00 8.43
CA PHE A 320 0.53 -32.24 9.65
C PHE A 320 1.04 -30.79 9.53
N GLY A 321 2.22 -30.56 8.96
CA GLY A 321 2.77 -29.22 8.78
C GLY A 321 1.86 -28.26 7.99
N TYR A 322 1.27 -28.72 6.88
CA TYR A 322 0.33 -27.92 6.09
C TYR A 322 -1.00 -27.69 6.79
N SER A 323 -1.55 -28.73 7.43
CA SER A 323 -2.79 -28.57 8.17
C SER A 323 -2.64 -27.62 9.35
N LEU A 324 -1.47 -27.64 10.02
CA LEU A 324 -1.13 -26.68 11.06
C LEU A 324 -1.02 -25.26 10.51
N LEU A 325 -0.36 -25.08 9.36
CA LEU A 325 -0.30 -23.77 8.69
C LEU A 325 -1.68 -23.23 8.35
N ILE A 326 -2.59 -24.08 7.84
CA ILE A 326 -3.97 -23.70 7.53
C ILE A 326 -4.70 -23.31 8.83
N GLY A 327 -4.61 -24.14 9.87
CA GLY A 327 -5.27 -23.89 11.15
C GLY A 327 -4.79 -22.60 11.81
N LEU A 328 -3.48 -22.37 11.85
CA LEU A 328 -2.88 -21.13 12.35
C LEU A 328 -3.30 -19.91 11.51
N THR A 329 -3.41 -20.04 10.19
CA THR A 329 -3.84 -18.95 9.32
C THR A 329 -5.29 -18.56 9.58
N VAL A 330 -6.18 -19.54 9.76
CA VAL A 330 -7.59 -19.30 10.11
C VAL A 330 -7.70 -18.68 11.51
N ALA A 331 -6.93 -19.17 12.48
CA ALA A 331 -6.93 -18.66 13.84
C ALA A 331 -6.40 -17.21 13.94
N THR A 332 -5.46 -16.83 13.08
CA THR A 332 -4.81 -15.51 13.10
C THR A 332 -5.40 -14.51 12.09
N LEU A 333 -6.44 -14.88 11.35
CA LEU A 333 -7.02 -14.03 10.32
C LEU A 333 -7.65 -12.76 10.93
N PRO A 334 -7.21 -11.54 10.53
CA PRO A 334 -7.76 -10.31 11.08
C PRO A 334 -9.15 -10.05 10.47
N LEU A 335 -10.20 -10.40 11.21
CA LEU A 335 -11.60 -10.19 10.82
C LEU A 335 -12.15 -8.88 11.44
N PRO A 336 -12.46 -7.84 10.64
CA PRO A 336 -12.83 -6.51 11.15
C PRO A 336 -14.12 -6.49 11.98
N SER A 337 -15.09 -7.36 11.66
CA SER A 337 -16.41 -7.40 12.34
C SER A 337 -16.40 -8.14 13.69
N ILE A 338 -15.29 -8.81 14.05
CA ILE A 338 -15.24 -9.76 15.18
C ILE A 338 -14.33 -9.26 16.32
N ARG A 339 -13.80 -8.04 16.24
CA ARG A 339 -12.95 -7.45 17.28
C ARG A 339 -13.65 -7.30 18.64
N SER A 340 -14.98 -7.27 18.66
CA SER A 340 -15.75 -6.86 19.84
C SER A 340 -16.14 -7.98 20.82
N ARG A 341 -15.94 -9.28 20.53
CA ARG A 341 -16.30 -10.37 21.45
C ARG A 341 -15.23 -11.49 21.52
N PRO A 342 -14.68 -11.80 22.71
CA PRO A 342 -13.59 -12.78 22.86
C PRO A 342 -14.01 -14.21 22.52
N TRP A 343 -15.24 -14.63 22.86
CA TRP A 343 -15.70 -16.00 22.59
C TRP A 343 -15.79 -16.34 21.10
N LYS A 344 -16.13 -15.37 20.24
CA LYS A 344 -16.17 -15.58 18.78
C LYS A 344 -14.77 -15.83 18.22
N ARG A 345 -13.74 -15.18 18.79
CA ARG A 345 -12.34 -15.43 18.42
C ARG A 345 -11.86 -16.79 18.89
N VAL A 346 -12.21 -17.18 20.12
CA VAL A 346 -11.91 -18.53 20.64
C VAL A 346 -12.58 -19.60 19.77
N ALA A 347 -13.85 -19.41 19.37
CA ALA A 347 -14.54 -20.34 18.49
C ALA A 347 -13.88 -20.47 17.11
N ILE A 348 -13.43 -19.36 16.50
CA ILE A 348 -12.71 -19.39 15.22
C ILE A 348 -11.35 -20.08 15.37
N ALA A 349 -10.63 -19.82 16.46
CA ALA A 349 -9.38 -20.50 16.75
C ALA A 349 -9.60 -22.01 16.95
N ALA A 350 -10.66 -22.42 17.67
CA ALA A 350 -11.02 -23.82 17.85
C ALA A 350 -11.35 -24.51 16.53
N VAL A 351 -12.13 -23.85 15.65
CA VAL A 351 -12.43 -24.35 14.29
C VAL A 351 -11.19 -24.39 13.41
N GLY A 352 -10.28 -23.42 13.54
CA GLY A 352 -8.99 -23.44 12.84
C GLY A 352 -8.14 -24.64 13.27
N MET A 353 -8.07 -24.90 14.58
CA MET A 353 -7.25 -25.97 15.16
C MET A 353 -7.89 -27.37 15.04
N SER A 354 -9.19 -27.47 14.74
CA SER A 354 -9.83 -28.77 14.52
C SER A 354 -9.31 -29.47 13.26
N TYR A 355 -8.89 -28.71 12.24
CA TYR A 355 -8.32 -29.28 11.01
C TYR A 355 -6.97 -29.99 11.22
N PRO A 356 -5.93 -29.37 11.82
CA PRO A 356 -4.69 -30.08 12.13
C PRO A 356 -4.90 -31.22 13.12
N ALA A 357 -5.82 -31.09 14.08
CA ALA A 357 -6.17 -32.20 14.98
C ALA A 357 -6.74 -33.40 14.20
N LEU A 358 -7.66 -33.15 13.25
CA LEU A 358 -8.23 -34.19 12.40
C LEU A 358 -7.15 -34.89 11.55
N ILE A 359 -6.23 -34.13 10.97
CA ILE A 359 -5.13 -34.69 10.17
C ILE A 359 -4.14 -35.46 11.03
N LEU A 360 -3.83 -34.99 12.25
CA LEU A 360 -3.00 -35.73 13.20
C LEU A 360 -3.62 -37.09 13.54
N THR A 361 -4.91 -37.11 13.88
CA THR A 361 -5.63 -38.36 14.11
C THR A 361 -5.58 -39.27 12.88
N ALA A 362 -5.77 -38.70 11.68
CA ALA A 362 -5.76 -39.48 10.45
C ALA A 362 -4.38 -40.10 10.16
N ILE A 363 -3.28 -39.38 10.31
CA ILE A 363 -1.93 -39.92 10.02
C ILE A 363 -1.49 -41.00 11.01
N VAL A 364 -1.89 -40.88 12.29
CA VAL A 364 -1.57 -41.87 13.32
C VAL A 364 -2.46 -43.10 13.17
N ALA A 365 -3.78 -42.92 13.01
CA ALA A 365 -4.72 -44.03 12.84
C ALA A 365 -4.43 -44.89 11.60
N THR A 366 -3.93 -44.27 10.53
CA THR A 366 -3.54 -44.95 9.28
C THR A 366 -2.12 -45.51 9.28
N ALA A 367 -1.39 -45.39 10.40
CA ALA A 367 0.01 -45.80 10.54
C ALA A 367 0.95 -45.21 9.46
N ASN A 368 0.63 -44.01 8.95
CA ASN A 368 1.46 -43.35 7.94
C ASN A 368 2.62 -42.55 8.56
N HIS A 369 2.47 -42.10 9.81
CA HIS A 369 3.44 -41.29 10.53
C HIS A 369 3.45 -41.62 12.02
N PHE A 370 4.60 -41.47 12.66
CA PHE A 370 4.74 -41.47 14.12
C PHE A 370 4.31 -40.12 14.73
N VAL A 371 4.04 -40.06 16.04
CA VAL A 371 3.72 -38.80 16.72
C VAL A 371 4.89 -37.84 16.65
N LEU A 372 6.13 -38.31 16.79
CA LEU A 372 7.31 -37.45 16.63
C LEU A 372 7.50 -36.93 15.20
N ASP A 373 7.00 -37.61 14.17
CA ASP A 373 7.01 -37.06 12.80
C ASP A 373 6.12 -35.81 12.71
N ALA A 374 4.98 -35.81 13.41
CA ALA A 374 4.09 -34.66 13.50
C ALA A 374 4.73 -33.52 14.30
N VAL A 375 5.44 -33.82 15.39
CA VAL A 375 6.22 -32.83 16.15
C VAL A 375 7.31 -32.21 15.27
N ALA A 376 8.07 -33.02 14.53
CA ALA A 376 9.06 -32.54 13.56
C ALA A 376 8.41 -31.67 12.47
N GLY A 377 7.24 -32.07 11.96
CA GLY A 377 6.43 -31.28 11.03
C GLY A 377 6.00 -29.92 11.61
N ALA A 378 5.62 -29.88 12.89
CA ALA A 378 5.28 -28.65 13.61
C ALA A 378 6.46 -27.71 13.75
N ILE A 379 7.64 -28.24 14.12
CA ILE A 379 8.89 -27.50 14.24
C ILE A 379 9.27 -26.91 12.87
N VAL A 380 9.24 -27.72 11.81
CA VAL A 380 9.52 -27.27 10.44
C VAL A 380 8.55 -26.16 10.03
N CYS A 381 7.25 -26.32 10.31
CA CYS A 381 6.25 -25.30 10.04
C CYS A 381 6.53 -24.00 10.82
N GLY A 382 6.91 -24.09 12.09
CA GLY A 382 7.25 -22.92 12.93
C GLY A 382 8.50 -22.19 12.43
N ILE A 383 9.55 -22.91 12.06
CA ILE A 383 10.76 -22.33 11.48
C ILE A 383 10.42 -21.68 10.14
N ALA A 384 9.69 -22.39 9.26
CA ALA A 384 9.28 -21.86 7.96
C ALA A 384 8.43 -20.59 8.12
N TRP A 385 7.52 -20.54 9.10
CA TRP A 385 6.64 -19.40 9.34
C TRP A 385 7.44 -18.12 9.66
N ASN A 386 8.51 -18.24 10.43
CA ASN A 386 9.37 -17.12 10.81
C ASN A 386 10.44 -16.80 9.75
N CYS A 387 10.97 -17.81 9.06
CA CYS A 387 12.08 -17.68 8.12
C CYS A 387 11.66 -17.59 6.63
N ASN A 388 10.35 -17.55 6.32
CA ASN A 388 9.86 -17.52 4.93
C ASN A 388 10.40 -16.35 4.08
N GLY A 389 10.88 -15.28 4.73
CA GLY A 389 11.50 -14.13 4.06
C GLY A 389 12.79 -14.47 3.30
N ILE A 390 13.46 -15.58 3.60
CA ILE A 390 14.67 -16.01 2.87
C ILE A 390 14.38 -16.22 1.38
N LEU A 391 13.17 -16.71 1.03
CA LEU A 391 12.76 -16.93 -0.35
C LEU A 391 12.63 -15.63 -1.16
N LEU A 392 12.60 -14.47 -0.52
CA LEU A 392 12.58 -13.17 -1.22
C LEU A 392 13.89 -12.89 -1.93
N ASN A 393 15.00 -13.49 -1.51
CA ASN A 393 16.27 -13.39 -2.23
C ASN A 393 16.17 -14.00 -3.64
N CYS A 394 15.26 -14.95 -3.86
CA CYS A 394 14.99 -15.54 -5.18
C CYS A 394 14.24 -14.59 -6.14
N LEU A 395 13.75 -13.43 -5.66
CA LEU A 395 13.12 -12.42 -6.54
C LEU A 395 14.10 -11.88 -7.59
N ILE A 396 15.40 -11.91 -7.31
CA ILE A 396 16.43 -11.55 -8.29
C ILE A 396 16.37 -12.52 -9.46
N ILE A 397 16.37 -13.82 -9.16
CA ILE A 397 16.29 -14.88 -10.17
C ILE A 397 14.97 -14.77 -10.93
N GLU A 398 13.87 -14.47 -10.24
CA GLU A 398 12.55 -14.22 -10.85
C GLU A 398 12.59 -13.05 -11.84
N ASP A 399 13.19 -11.91 -11.48
CA ASP A 399 13.28 -10.73 -12.36
C ASP A 399 14.11 -11.06 -13.62
N TYR A 400 15.23 -11.79 -13.48
CA TYR A 400 16.03 -12.24 -14.63
C TYR A 400 15.27 -13.24 -15.51
N PHE A 401 14.56 -14.20 -14.90
CA PHE A 401 13.75 -15.19 -15.61
C PHE A 401 12.61 -14.52 -16.39
N LEU A 402 11.87 -13.61 -15.75
CA LEU A 402 10.81 -12.82 -16.38
C LEU A 402 11.37 -11.89 -17.46
N GLY A 403 12.58 -11.34 -17.26
CA GLY A 403 13.30 -10.55 -18.27
C GLY A 403 13.67 -11.38 -19.49
N LEU A 404 14.17 -12.62 -19.29
CA LEU A 404 14.53 -13.55 -20.36
C LEU A 404 13.30 -13.97 -21.18
N LEU A 405 12.21 -14.32 -20.49
CA LEU A 405 10.93 -14.64 -21.14
C LEU A 405 10.22 -13.41 -21.72
N ARG A 406 10.69 -12.21 -21.39
CA ARG A 406 10.10 -10.92 -21.76
C ARG A 406 8.62 -10.84 -21.34
N ILE A 407 8.34 -11.19 -20.10
CA ILE A 407 7.00 -11.19 -19.48
C ILE A 407 7.02 -10.27 -18.27
N HIS A 408 5.93 -9.52 -18.03
CA HIS A 408 5.73 -8.76 -16.82
C HIS A 408 4.73 -9.45 -15.89
N LYS A 409 5.12 -9.65 -14.63
CA LYS A 409 4.23 -10.10 -13.57
C LYS A 409 3.45 -8.90 -13.01
N PRO A 410 2.11 -8.95 -12.94
CA PRO A 410 1.33 -7.85 -12.37
C PRO A 410 1.69 -7.65 -10.90
N VAL A 411 2.12 -6.43 -10.55
CA VAL A 411 2.51 -6.08 -9.18
C VAL A 411 1.25 -5.87 -8.33
N ASN A 412 1.19 -6.51 -7.15
CA ASN A 412 0.24 -6.13 -6.11
C ASN A 412 0.80 -4.87 -5.44
N TRP A 413 0.17 -3.71 -5.68
CA TRP A 413 0.61 -2.38 -5.20
C TRP A 413 0.69 -2.23 -3.66
N THR A 414 0.32 -3.27 -2.91
CA THR A 414 0.43 -3.33 -1.45
C THR A 414 1.68 -4.07 -0.96
N ASP A 415 2.59 -4.43 -1.87
CA ASP A 415 3.83 -5.14 -1.54
C ASP A 415 4.86 -4.14 -1.00
N PRO A 416 5.14 -4.12 0.33
CA PRO A 416 6.12 -3.21 0.94
C PRO A 416 7.55 -3.48 0.46
N GLU A 417 7.76 -4.61 -0.22
CA GLU A 417 9.07 -5.06 -0.70
C GLU A 417 9.31 -4.67 -2.17
N ALA A 418 8.27 -4.22 -2.88
CA ALA A 418 8.36 -3.60 -4.20
C ALA A 418 8.61 -2.09 -4.14
N THR A 419 8.38 -1.44 -2.99
CA THR A 419 8.44 0.02 -2.81
C THR A 419 9.80 0.55 -2.36
N VAL A 420 10.87 -0.26 -2.41
CA VAL A 420 12.25 0.25 -2.25
C VAL A 420 12.69 0.91 -3.56
N ASP A 421 11.88 1.84 -4.05
CA ASP A 421 12.22 2.67 -5.20
C ASP A 421 13.19 3.77 -4.75
N HIS A 422 14.14 4.05 -5.64
CA HIS A 422 15.07 5.18 -5.56
C HIS A 422 14.38 6.54 -5.41
N GLU A 423 13.06 6.64 -5.57
CA GLU A 423 12.26 7.87 -5.49
C GLU A 423 12.16 8.45 -4.08
N TRP A 424 12.31 7.64 -3.02
CA TRP A 424 12.20 8.12 -1.64
C TRP A 424 13.40 8.94 -1.16
N LYS A 425 14.62 8.61 -1.60
CA LYS A 425 15.83 9.38 -1.24
C LYS A 425 15.80 10.83 -1.76
N PRO A 426 15.52 11.09 -3.06
CA PRO A 426 15.29 12.43 -3.57
C PRO A 426 14.12 13.11 -2.85
N SER A 427 13.00 12.42 -2.64
CA SER A 427 11.79 13.04 -2.09
C SER A 427 11.95 13.52 -0.64
N ALA A 428 12.59 12.75 0.23
CA ALA A 428 12.84 13.17 1.63
C ALA A 428 13.90 14.28 1.72
N THR A 429 14.95 14.22 0.89
CA THR A 429 15.97 15.27 0.82
C THR A 429 15.37 16.57 0.29
N ASN A 430 14.55 16.50 -0.76
CA ASN A 430 13.84 17.64 -1.33
C ASN A 430 12.86 18.24 -0.33
N PHE A 431 12.12 17.42 0.43
CA PHE A 431 11.21 17.91 1.46
C PHE A 431 11.95 18.72 2.54
N PHE A 432 13.08 18.21 3.03
CA PHE A 432 13.92 18.92 3.99
C PHE A 432 14.40 20.28 3.45
N VAL A 433 14.89 20.31 2.21
CA VAL A 433 15.37 21.55 1.56
C VAL A 433 14.22 22.54 1.32
N LEU A 434 13.08 22.07 0.80
CA LEU A 434 11.89 22.89 0.56
C LEU A 434 11.35 23.50 1.85
N GLN A 435 11.34 22.72 2.94
CA GLN A 435 10.94 23.22 4.25
C GLN A 435 11.86 24.35 4.71
N LEU A 436 13.18 24.23 4.58
CA LEU A 436 14.11 25.31 4.92
C LEU A 436 13.90 26.56 4.04
N ILE A 437 13.75 26.37 2.72
CA ILE A 437 13.50 27.45 1.76
C ILE A 437 12.21 28.20 2.11
N HIS A 438 11.14 27.47 2.45
CA HIS A 438 9.86 28.07 2.84
C HIS A 438 9.99 29.00 4.05
N HIS A 439 10.67 28.58 5.12
CA HIS A 439 10.87 29.42 6.31
C HIS A 439 11.59 30.73 5.98
N CYS A 440 12.61 30.67 5.11
CA CYS A 440 13.32 31.85 4.65
C CYS A 440 12.42 32.76 3.80
N LEU A 441 11.70 32.20 2.82
CA LEU A 441 10.86 32.97 1.90
C LEU A 441 9.71 33.67 2.63
N ILE A 442 8.99 32.98 3.51
CA ILE A 442 7.85 33.58 4.22
C ILE A 442 8.31 34.72 5.15
N THR A 443 9.47 34.57 5.79
CA THR A 443 10.08 35.60 6.65
C THR A 443 10.44 36.85 5.82
N LEU A 444 11.04 36.65 4.65
CA LEU A 444 11.44 37.74 3.75
C LEU A 444 10.24 38.45 3.12
N LEU A 445 9.18 37.72 2.77
CA LEU A 445 7.93 38.30 2.25
C LEU A 445 7.28 39.21 3.29
N LYS A 446 7.16 38.75 4.54
CA LYS A 446 6.63 39.54 5.65
C LYS A 446 7.50 40.78 5.93
N ALA A 447 8.82 40.63 5.90
CA ALA A 447 9.75 41.73 6.03
C ALA A 447 9.56 42.80 4.92
N SER A 448 9.36 42.37 3.68
CA SER A 448 9.10 43.26 2.54
C SER A 448 7.83 44.11 2.74
N VAL A 449 6.75 43.50 3.23
CA VAL A 449 5.49 44.21 3.55
C VAL A 449 5.69 45.23 4.67
N LEU A 450 6.43 44.87 5.73
CA LEU A 450 6.72 45.79 6.84
C LEU A 450 7.57 46.99 6.39
N PHE A 451 8.56 46.78 5.52
CA PHE A 451 9.31 47.89 4.91
C PHE A 451 8.42 48.78 4.03
N LEU A 452 7.46 48.20 3.29
CA LEU A 452 6.46 48.97 2.55
C LEU A 452 5.61 49.84 3.48
N PHE A 453 5.20 49.33 4.65
CA PHE A 453 4.46 50.12 5.65
C PHE A 453 5.28 51.28 6.20
N LEU A 454 6.57 51.09 6.47
CA LEU A 454 7.48 52.17 6.88
C LEU A 454 7.63 53.27 5.81
N ARG A 455 7.48 52.93 4.54
CA ARG A 455 7.55 53.88 3.42
C ARG A 455 6.24 54.65 3.23
N ILE A 456 5.09 54.03 3.49
CA ILE A 456 3.76 54.63 3.27
C ILE A 456 3.36 55.55 4.43
N PHE A 457 3.58 55.13 5.68
CA PHE A 457 3.03 55.80 6.86
C PHE A 457 4.13 56.55 7.64
N PRO A 458 4.06 57.88 7.77
CA PRO A 458 5.07 58.67 8.46
C PRO A 458 4.90 58.71 9.99
N ASP A 459 3.78 58.21 10.55
CA ASP A 459 3.47 58.33 11.99
C ASP A 459 4.53 57.66 12.90
N ARG A 460 4.97 58.37 13.95
CA ARG A 460 6.07 57.95 14.82
C ARG A 460 5.70 56.73 15.66
N LYS A 461 4.49 56.69 16.22
CA LYS A 461 4.03 55.56 17.06
C LYS A 461 3.88 54.31 16.21
N PHE A 462 3.25 54.45 15.03
CA PHE A 462 3.12 53.37 14.06
C PHE A 462 4.48 52.81 13.59
N ARG A 463 5.46 53.68 13.27
CA ARG A 463 6.79 53.24 12.84
C ARG A 463 7.54 52.47 13.92
N ILE A 464 7.41 52.83 15.20
CA ILE A 464 7.98 52.06 16.32
C ILE A 464 7.37 50.66 16.36
N THR A 465 6.04 50.55 16.26
CA THR A 465 5.33 49.26 16.23
C THR A 465 5.75 48.38 15.05
N VAL A 466 5.92 48.98 13.86
CA VAL A 466 6.36 48.26 12.66
C VAL A 466 7.81 47.79 12.78
N TRP A 467 8.72 48.61 13.32
CA TRP A 467 10.10 48.18 13.60
C TRP A 467 10.17 47.07 14.64
N ALA A 468 9.37 47.15 15.72
CA ALA A 468 9.27 46.06 16.70
C ALA A 468 8.78 44.76 16.05
N THR A 469 7.75 44.85 15.18
CA THR A 469 7.23 43.71 14.42
C THR A 469 8.27 43.14 13.45
N GLN A 470 9.08 44.00 12.83
CA GLN A 470 10.16 43.60 11.92
C GLN A 470 11.25 42.79 12.64
N VAL A 471 11.71 43.27 13.79
CA VAL A 471 12.69 42.55 14.62
C VAL A 471 12.12 41.20 15.05
N PHE A 472 10.87 41.18 15.53
CA PHE A 472 10.20 39.95 15.93
C PHE A 472 10.10 38.93 14.77
N ASN A 473 9.67 39.36 13.58
CA ASN A 473 9.57 38.50 12.39
C ASN A 473 10.93 37.87 12.02
N LEU A 474 12.02 38.64 12.03
CA LEU A 474 13.35 38.14 11.69
C LEU A 474 13.89 37.15 12.73
N VAL A 475 13.69 37.43 14.03
CA VAL A 475 14.10 36.53 15.12
C VAL A 475 13.35 35.20 15.06
N VAL A 476 12.04 35.26 14.85
CA VAL A 476 11.18 34.07 14.70
C VAL A 476 11.61 33.25 13.47
N GLY A 477 11.82 33.90 12.32
CA GLY A 477 12.26 33.23 11.09
C GLY A 477 13.61 32.53 11.24
N MET A 478 14.59 33.21 11.85
CA MET A 478 15.91 32.64 12.14
C MET A 478 15.82 31.43 13.08
N THR A 479 14.99 31.52 14.12
CA THR A 479 14.83 30.44 15.10
C THR A 479 14.31 29.16 14.43
N TYR A 480 13.26 29.26 13.61
CA TYR A 480 12.70 28.08 12.93
C TYR A 480 13.60 27.52 11.83
N ALA A 481 14.40 28.35 11.16
CA ALA A 481 15.42 27.88 10.22
C ALA A 481 16.47 27.02 10.94
N LEU A 482 16.98 27.47 12.10
CA LEU A 482 17.94 26.73 12.91
C LEU A 482 17.35 25.42 13.46
N VAL A 483 16.11 25.47 13.97
CA VAL A 483 15.41 24.26 14.46
C VAL A 483 15.23 23.23 13.33
N THR A 484 14.92 23.67 12.11
CA THR A 484 14.80 22.76 10.95
C THR A 484 16.13 22.13 10.58
N ILE A 485 17.23 22.90 10.57
CA ILE A 485 18.58 22.39 10.26
C ILE A 485 19.04 21.36 11.29
N PHE A 486 18.83 21.64 12.58
CA PHE A 486 19.29 20.81 13.70
C PHE A 486 18.19 19.91 14.28
N GLN A 487 17.16 19.59 13.50
CA GLN A 487 16.05 18.75 13.99
C GLN A 487 16.46 17.31 14.34
N CYS A 488 17.60 16.84 13.82
CA CYS A 488 18.14 15.52 14.08
C CYS A 488 19.64 15.56 14.39
N SER A 489 20.09 14.63 15.23
CA SER A 489 21.50 14.36 15.52
C SER A 489 21.82 12.88 15.22
N PRO A 490 22.59 12.57 14.17
CA PRO A 490 23.20 13.48 13.19
C PRO A 490 22.19 14.09 12.21
N VAL A 491 22.50 15.25 11.62
CA VAL A 491 21.61 15.98 10.68
C VAL A 491 21.20 15.11 9.49
N SER A 492 22.08 14.21 9.05
CA SER A 492 21.78 13.26 7.96
C SER A 492 20.58 12.37 8.23
N LEU A 493 20.25 12.14 9.50
CA LEU A 493 19.09 11.37 9.90
C LEU A 493 17.76 12.03 9.49
N ALA A 494 17.72 13.35 9.28
CA ALA A 494 16.52 14.06 8.84
C ALA A 494 15.96 13.57 7.48
N TRP A 495 16.82 13.03 6.59
CA TRP A 495 16.41 12.47 5.30
C TRP A 495 16.69 10.97 5.16
N THR A 496 17.38 10.35 6.12
CA THR A 496 17.60 8.89 6.17
C THR A 496 16.75 8.17 7.21
N PHE A 497 15.89 8.85 7.98
CA PHE A 497 15.07 8.21 9.04
C PHE A 497 14.22 7.02 8.56
N TRP A 498 13.87 6.97 7.28
CA TRP A 498 13.07 5.90 6.68
C TRP A 498 13.87 4.60 6.43
N THR A 499 15.20 4.60 6.52
CA THR A 499 16.01 3.40 6.23
C THR A 499 15.98 2.36 7.35
N GLY A 500 15.54 2.74 8.56
CA GLY A 500 15.37 1.82 9.69
C GLY A 500 16.66 1.47 10.46
N ASP A 501 17.81 1.97 10.01
CA ASP A 501 19.10 1.86 10.68
C ASP A 501 19.32 3.14 11.52
N PHE A 502 19.09 3.06 12.84
CA PHE A 502 19.11 4.24 13.72
C PHE A 502 20.30 4.25 14.66
N GLU A 503 21.28 5.12 14.38
CA GLU A 503 22.23 5.65 15.37
C GLU A 503 22.00 7.16 15.48
N GLY A 504 21.05 7.58 16.32
CA GLY A 504 20.75 9.00 16.52
C GLY A 504 19.38 9.29 17.14
N HIS A 505 19.12 10.57 17.44
CA HIS A 505 17.85 11.06 17.98
C HIS A 505 17.37 12.29 17.19
N CYS A 506 16.06 12.37 16.93
CA CYS A 506 15.40 13.50 16.28
C CYS A 506 14.36 14.12 17.22
N ILE A 507 14.15 15.43 17.13
CA ILE A 507 13.04 16.09 17.83
C ILE A 507 11.70 15.70 17.20
N ASN A 508 10.62 15.81 17.96
CA ASN A 508 9.28 15.54 17.43
C ASN A 508 8.89 16.63 16.42
N ILE A 509 9.02 16.34 15.13
CA ILE A 509 8.83 17.27 14.00
C ILE A 509 7.44 17.94 14.00
N GLY A 510 6.43 17.26 14.56
CA GLY A 510 5.06 17.80 14.64
C GLY A 510 4.94 19.02 15.55
N ILE A 511 5.71 19.09 16.64
CA ILE A 511 5.60 20.18 17.63
C ILE A 511 6.17 21.51 17.08
N PRO A 512 7.42 21.57 16.57
CA PRO A 512 7.96 22.76 15.92
C PRO A 512 7.11 23.17 14.71
N GLY A 513 6.67 22.22 13.89
CA GLY A 513 5.84 22.51 12.71
C GLY A 513 4.51 23.17 13.07
N ALA A 514 3.79 22.65 14.06
CA ALA A 514 2.53 23.24 14.52
C ALA A 514 2.74 24.64 15.14
N SER A 515 3.80 24.81 15.94
CA SER A 515 4.14 26.10 16.54
C SER A 515 4.47 27.16 15.48
N GLN A 516 5.18 26.78 14.42
CA GLN A 516 5.51 27.68 13.31
C GLN A 516 4.27 28.10 12.53
N CYS A 517 3.35 27.16 12.27
CA CYS A 517 2.07 27.48 11.64
C CYS A 517 1.27 28.50 12.46
N ALA A 518 1.16 28.28 13.78
CA ALA A 518 0.43 29.17 14.67
C ALA A 518 1.03 30.59 14.68
N VAL A 519 2.35 30.71 14.83
CA VAL A 519 3.03 32.02 14.83
C VAL A 519 2.88 32.72 13.48
N SER A 520 2.94 31.97 12.37
CA SER A 520 2.75 32.55 11.03
C SER A 520 1.34 33.12 10.86
N ILE A 521 0.30 32.37 11.23
CA ILE A 521 -1.11 32.81 11.15
C ILE A 521 -1.35 34.06 12.00
N LEU A 522 -0.80 34.10 13.22
CA LEU A 522 -0.90 35.27 14.10
C LEU A 522 -0.25 36.50 13.48
N LEU A 523 0.92 36.34 12.84
CA LEU A 523 1.59 37.42 12.12
C LEU A 523 0.79 37.89 10.89
N ASP A 524 0.13 36.99 10.16
CA ASP A 524 -0.69 37.36 9.01
C ASP A 524 -1.91 38.18 9.42
N MET A 525 -2.58 37.79 10.52
CA MET A 525 -3.66 38.57 11.12
C MET A 525 -3.16 39.93 11.63
N TRP A 526 -1.98 39.97 12.26
CA TRP A 526 -1.38 41.22 12.72
C TRP A 526 -1.06 42.18 11.58
N LEU A 527 -0.52 41.67 10.47
CA LEU A 527 -0.21 42.46 9.27
C LEU A 527 -1.46 43.01 8.57
N LEU A 528 -2.63 42.37 8.73
CA LEU A 528 -3.92 42.91 8.29
C LEU A 528 -4.40 44.06 9.17
N VAL A 529 -4.24 43.94 10.49
CA VAL A 529 -4.70 44.95 11.47
C VAL A 529 -3.90 46.24 11.34
N LEU A 530 -2.57 46.16 11.19
CA LEU A 530 -1.68 47.32 11.15
C LEU A 530 -2.16 48.44 10.18
N PRO A 531 -2.29 48.22 8.85
CA PRO A 531 -2.75 49.24 7.93
C PRO A 531 -4.22 49.63 8.14
N ALA A 532 -5.07 48.71 8.64
CA ALA A 532 -6.47 49.01 8.92
C ALA A 532 -6.63 50.08 10.00
N THR A 533 -5.79 50.06 11.05
CA THR A 533 -5.80 51.10 12.10
C THR A 533 -5.55 52.51 11.56
N GLN A 534 -4.74 52.63 10.50
CA GLN A 534 -4.40 53.92 9.90
C GLN A 534 -5.47 54.42 8.94
N VAL A 535 -6.22 53.51 8.30
CA VAL A 535 -7.22 53.85 7.27
C VAL A 535 -8.61 54.10 7.87
N TRP A 536 -8.93 53.51 9.02
CA TRP A 536 -10.26 53.59 9.65
C TRP A 536 -10.75 55.03 9.93
N ASN A 537 -9.82 55.96 10.16
CA ASN A 537 -10.14 57.36 10.48
C ASN A 537 -10.10 58.31 9.27
N LEU A 538 -9.89 57.82 8.03
CA LEU A 538 -9.86 58.64 6.83
C LEU A 538 -11.17 58.56 6.02
N ASN A 539 -11.82 59.70 5.78
CA ASN A 539 -13.00 59.85 4.90
C ASN A 539 -12.63 59.67 3.40
N VAL A 540 -12.24 58.46 2.99
CA VAL A 540 -11.84 58.17 1.59
C VAL A 540 -13.05 57.91 0.68
N LYS A 541 -13.11 58.57 -0.49
CA LYS A 541 -14.12 58.34 -1.55
C LYS A 541 -14.18 56.87 -1.96
N ARG A 542 -15.39 56.31 -2.18
CA ARG A 542 -15.70 54.89 -2.50
C ARG A 542 -14.76 54.19 -3.52
N ARG A 543 -14.15 54.91 -4.47
CA ARG A 543 -13.20 54.35 -5.45
C ARG A 543 -11.81 54.02 -4.89
N ARG A 544 -11.39 54.62 -3.76
CA ARG A 544 -10.15 54.26 -3.04
C ARG A 544 -10.40 53.10 -2.07
N THR A 545 -11.62 52.97 -1.55
CA THR A 545 -12.09 51.86 -0.70
C THR A 545 -11.96 50.49 -1.38
N ALA A 546 -12.18 50.40 -2.69
CA ALA A 546 -12.09 49.14 -3.43
C ALA A 546 -10.68 48.50 -3.42
N ALA A 547 -9.61 49.31 -3.46
CA ALA A 547 -8.24 48.80 -3.39
C ALA A 547 -7.90 48.27 -1.99
N PHE A 548 -8.42 48.92 -0.94
CA PHE A 548 -8.27 48.45 0.44
C PHE A 548 -9.06 47.17 0.70
N MET A 549 -10.29 47.07 0.18
CA MET A 549 -11.09 45.84 0.25
C MET A 549 -10.40 44.67 -0.47
N LEU A 550 -9.80 44.91 -1.64
CA LEU A 550 -9.05 43.90 -2.39
C LEU A 550 -7.78 43.43 -1.65
N MET A 551 -7.04 44.36 -1.03
CA MET A 551 -5.86 44.00 -0.22
C MET A 551 -6.25 43.22 1.04
N PHE A 552 -7.36 43.60 1.69
CA PHE A 552 -7.87 42.91 2.87
C PHE A 552 -8.40 41.50 2.56
N SER A 553 -9.15 41.34 1.46
CA SER A 553 -9.64 40.02 1.02
C SER A 553 -8.50 39.05 0.68
N LEU A 554 -7.41 39.58 0.12
CA LEU A 554 -6.24 38.78 -0.24
C LEU A 554 -5.42 38.37 0.99
N GLY A 555 -5.29 39.24 2.00
CA GLY A 555 -4.66 38.85 3.25
C GLY A 555 -5.50 37.85 4.06
N LEU A 556 -6.84 37.98 4.04
CA LEU A 556 -7.74 36.96 4.61
C LEU A 556 -7.57 35.61 3.88
N PHE A 557 -7.44 35.63 2.56
CA PHE A 557 -7.21 34.41 1.77
C PHE A 557 -5.89 33.71 2.16
N ILE A 558 -4.79 34.45 2.38
CA ILE A 558 -3.54 33.88 2.88
C ILE A 558 -3.76 33.18 4.22
N THR A 559 -4.46 33.83 5.16
CA THR A 559 -4.69 33.23 6.48
C THR A 559 -5.46 31.90 6.41
N VAL A 560 -6.40 31.78 5.46
CA VAL A 560 -7.13 30.52 5.21
C VAL A 560 -6.18 29.45 4.69
N VAL A 561 -5.32 29.78 3.72
CA VAL A 561 -4.31 28.84 3.19
C VAL A 561 -3.33 28.38 4.28
N SER A 562 -2.88 29.28 5.15
CA SER A 562 -2.01 28.95 6.29
C SER A 562 -2.71 28.05 7.33
N ILE A 563 -4.02 28.21 7.55
CA ILE A 563 -4.82 27.30 8.41
C ILE A 563 -4.90 25.90 7.78
N LEU A 564 -5.17 25.81 6.47
CA LEU A 564 -5.24 24.53 5.76
C LEU A 564 -3.89 23.79 5.78
N ARG A 565 -2.77 24.53 5.68
CA ARG A 565 -1.42 23.98 5.86
C ARG A 565 -1.18 23.43 7.28
N MET A 566 -1.72 24.09 8.31
CA MET A 566 -1.63 23.59 9.69
C MET A 566 -2.38 22.25 9.85
N VAL A 567 -3.55 22.13 9.23
CA VAL A 567 -4.34 20.89 9.24
C VAL A 567 -3.57 19.75 8.57
N SER A 568 -2.99 19.98 7.39
CA SER A 568 -2.23 18.94 6.67
C SER A 568 -0.99 18.47 7.44
N LEU A 569 -0.30 19.39 8.14
CA LEU A 569 0.86 19.05 8.97
C LEU A 569 0.48 18.22 10.22
N ILE A 570 -0.66 18.53 10.85
CA ILE A 570 -1.19 17.72 11.97
C ILE A 570 -1.60 16.32 11.48
N GLU A 571 -2.14 16.23 10.27
CA GLU A 571 -2.51 14.96 9.64
C GLU A 571 -1.26 14.11 9.36
N MET A 572 -0.18 14.72 8.85
CA MET A 572 1.13 14.07 8.69
C MET A 572 1.70 13.53 10.01
N ALA A 573 1.55 14.26 11.11
CA ALA A 573 2.02 13.83 12.43
C ALA A 573 1.22 12.64 13.02
N LYS A 574 -0.04 12.45 12.60
CA LYS A 574 -0.93 11.39 13.13
C LYS A 574 -0.80 10.04 12.42
N TYR A 575 -0.37 10.03 11.15
CA TYR A 575 -0.37 8.82 10.31
C TYR A 575 1.03 8.48 9.75
N PRO A 576 1.96 7.97 10.59
CA PRO A 576 3.35 7.68 10.19
C PRO A 576 3.50 6.50 9.22
N LEU A 577 2.43 5.72 8.99
CA LEU A 577 2.47 4.53 8.13
C LEU A 577 2.42 4.84 6.62
N ASN A 578 1.94 6.04 6.22
CA ASN A 578 1.85 6.47 4.83
C ASN A 578 2.47 7.88 4.61
N PRO A 579 3.79 8.05 4.78
CA PRO A 579 4.41 9.38 4.75
C PRO A 579 4.30 10.09 3.39
N THR A 580 4.12 9.40 2.27
CA THR A 580 4.11 10.02 0.93
C THR A 580 2.90 10.94 0.71
N VAL A 581 1.71 10.45 1.03
CA VAL A 581 0.45 11.18 0.77
C VAL A 581 0.36 12.41 1.65
N ALA A 582 0.68 12.24 2.93
CA ALA A 582 0.69 13.34 3.88
C ALA A 582 1.79 14.37 3.56
N MET A 583 2.98 13.93 3.12
CA MET A 583 4.07 14.81 2.69
C MET A 583 3.69 15.59 1.42
N MET A 584 3.04 14.96 0.44
CA MET A 584 2.57 15.62 -0.79
C MET A 584 1.50 16.68 -0.51
N SER A 585 0.53 16.38 0.35
CA SER A 585 -0.46 17.35 0.80
C SER A 585 0.21 18.54 1.50
N SER A 586 1.17 18.27 2.39
CA SER A 586 1.95 19.33 3.07
C SER A 586 2.73 20.20 2.09
N ILE A 587 3.38 19.62 1.08
CA ILE A 587 4.13 20.36 0.04
C ILE A 587 3.19 21.28 -0.74
N PHE A 588 2.06 20.76 -1.21
CA PHE A 588 1.09 21.52 -1.99
C PHE A 588 0.60 22.79 -1.28
N TRP A 589 0.21 22.67 0.00
CA TRP A 589 -0.26 23.82 0.77
C TRP A 589 0.86 24.82 1.08
N THR A 590 2.09 24.34 1.27
CA THR A 590 3.29 25.15 1.50
C THR A 590 3.63 25.99 0.26
N ASP A 591 3.56 25.40 -0.93
CA ASP A 591 3.79 26.11 -2.20
C ASP A 591 2.69 27.13 -2.49
N LEU A 592 1.43 26.73 -2.30
CA LEU A 592 0.28 27.61 -2.51
C LEU A 592 0.36 28.86 -1.63
N GLU A 593 0.76 28.71 -0.36
CA GLU A 593 0.93 29.83 0.57
C GLU A 593 1.99 30.82 0.06
N ILE A 594 3.14 30.34 -0.43
CA ILE A 594 4.19 31.20 -0.98
C ILE A 594 3.66 31.95 -2.21
N PHE A 595 3.00 31.26 -3.15
CA PHE A 595 2.50 31.90 -4.37
C PHE A 595 1.49 33.02 -4.06
N VAL A 596 0.57 32.76 -3.14
CA VAL A 596 -0.40 33.77 -2.71
C VAL A 596 0.32 34.91 -1.98
N ALA A 597 1.25 34.63 -1.07
CA ALA A 597 2.02 35.64 -0.35
C ALA A 597 2.84 36.56 -1.28
N VAL A 598 3.47 36.00 -2.32
CA VAL A 598 4.16 36.78 -3.37
C VAL A 598 3.18 37.67 -4.11
N PHE A 599 2.05 37.12 -4.56
CA PHE A 599 1.04 37.86 -5.33
C PHE A 599 0.50 39.06 -4.53
N THR A 600 0.14 38.83 -3.26
CA THR A 600 -0.39 39.87 -2.38
C THR A 600 0.62 40.97 -2.08
N THR A 601 1.91 40.61 -1.89
CA THR A 601 2.98 41.57 -1.60
C THR A 601 3.28 42.47 -2.81
N CYS A 602 3.21 41.93 -4.02
CA CYS A 602 3.51 42.67 -5.26
C CYS A 602 2.34 43.56 -5.72
N LEU A 603 1.09 43.21 -5.38
CA LEU A 603 -0.11 43.85 -5.90
C LEU A 603 -0.17 45.39 -5.71
N PRO A 604 0.19 45.98 -4.55
CA PRO A 604 0.13 47.43 -4.36
C PRO A 604 1.01 48.22 -5.33
N ASN A 605 2.19 47.67 -5.66
CA ASN A 605 3.14 48.29 -6.58
C ASN A 605 2.69 48.09 -8.03
N THR A 606 2.19 46.91 -8.38
CA THR A 606 1.65 46.61 -9.72
C THR A 606 0.45 47.47 -10.06
N LEU A 607 -0.47 47.70 -9.10
CA LEU A 607 -1.62 48.61 -9.29
C LEU A 607 -1.18 50.06 -9.48
N GLN A 608 -0.11 50.51 -8.81
CA GLN A 608 0.45 51.84 -9.03
C GLN A 608 1.07 51.96 -10.43
N PHE A 609 1.85 50.97 -10.85
CA PHE A 609 2.43 50.90 -12.17
C PHE A 609 1.35 50.92 -13.27
N ALA A 610 0.36 50.04 -13.19
CA ALA A 610 -0.75 49.97 -14.15
C ALA A 610 -1.54 51.28 -14.22
N ARG A 611 -1.78 51.95 -13.07
CA ARG A 611 -2.44 53.26 -13.06
C ARG A 611 -1.64 54.32 -13.80
N HIS A 612 -0.32 54.35 -13.64
CA HIS A 612 0.53 55.40 -14.22
C HIS A 612 0.80 55.17 -15.72
N PHE A 613 1.17 53.95 -16.10
CA PHE A 613 1.65 53.65 -17.45
C PHE A 613 0.59 53.08 -18.40
N ILE A 614 -0.52 52.55 -17.89
CA ILE A 614 -1.56 51.94 -18.73
C ILE A 614 -2.83 52.78 -18.69
N ILE A 615 -3.40 53.00 -17.50
CA ILE A 615 -4.73 53.61 -17.36
C ILE A 615 -4.73 55.11 -17.72
N ARG A 616 -3.72 55.87 -17.27
CA ARG A 616 -3.61 57.31 -17.58
C ARG A 616 -3.45 57.59 -19.09
N PRO A 617 -2.54 56.93 -19.83
CA PRO A 617 -2.43 57.17 -21.27
C PRO A 617 -3.66 56.71 -22.06
N ILE A 618 -4.29 55.60 -21.71
CA ILE A 618 -5.54 55.16 -22.35
C ILE A 618 -6.67 56.19 -22.14
N LYS A 619 -6.84 56.69 -20.91
CA LYS A 619 -7.81 57.76 -20.63
C LYS A 619 -7.48 59.07 -21.35
N ALA A 620 -6.21 59.41 -21.49
CA ALA A 620 -5.78 60.58 -22.24
C ALA A 620 -6.08 60.44 -23.75
N LYS A 621 -5.95 59.22 -24.31
CA LYS A 621 -6.28 58.91 -25.70
C LYS A 621 -7.80 58.96 -25.95
N LEU A 622 -8.60 58.35 -25.06
CA LEU A 622 -10.07 58.40 -25.11
C LEU A 622 -10.65 59.82 -24.94
N ARG A 623 -9.94 60.73 -24.27
CA ARG A 623 -10.35 62.15 -24.17
C ARG A 623 -9.98 62.99 -25.39
N ARG A 624 -9.14 62.48 -26.30
CA ARG A 624 -8.67 63.18 -27.49
C ARG A 624 -9.46 62.83 -28.76
N GLU A 625 -10.33 61.82 -28.73
CA GLU A 625 -11.30 61.60 -29.80
C GLU A 625 -12.42 62.65 -29.69
N PRO A 626 -12.68 63.46 -30.75
CA PRO A 626 -13.82 64.36 -30.76
C PRO A 626 -15.10 63.54 -30.83
N THR A 627 -16.07 63.82 -29.95
CA THR A 627 -17.45 63.35 -30.12
C THR A 627 -17.95 63.74 -31.52
N PRO A 628 -18.48 62.81 -32.33
CA PRO A 628 -19.02 63.16 -33.64
C PRO A 628 -20.20 64.11 -33.45
N ALA A 629 -20.15 65.24 -34.17
CA ALA A 629 -21.25 66.19 -34.25
C ALA A 629 -22.49 65.45 -34.77
N SER A 630 -23.58 65.51 -34.02
CA SER A 630 -24.90 65.13 -34.52
C SER A 630 -25.32 66.16 -35.57
N GLU A 631 -25.10 65.85 -36.84
CA GLU A 631 -25.64 66.61 -37.96
C GLU A 631 -27.16 66.42 -38.07
N ARG A 632 -27.79 67.50 -38.55
CA ARG A 632 -29.22 67.78 -38.64
C ARG A 632 -29.94 66.88 -39.65
N SER A 633 -31.24 66.67 -39.43
CA SER A 633 -32.18 66.24 -40.48
C SER A 633 -33.04 67.42 -40.96
N PRO A 634 -33.29 67.61 -42.26
CA PRO A 634 -34.18 68.64 -42.78
C PRO A 634 -35.56 68.07 -43.17
N SER A 635 -36.65 68.65 -42.67
CA SER A 635 -37.89 68.75 -43.46
C SER A 635 -38.86 69.84 -42.96
N SER A 636 -39.41 70.51 -43.95
CA SER A 636 -40.41 71.59 -44.06
C SER A 636 -41.64 71.56 -43.15
N ILE A 637 -42.12 72.75 -42.75
CA ILE A 637 -43.34 73.44 -43.25
C ILE A 637 -43.48 74.81 -42.52
N PRO A 638 -43.87 75.91 -43.20
CA PRO A 638 -43.95 77.25 -42.59
C PRO A 638 -45.34 77.58 -42.03
N LYS A 639 -45.39 78.45 -41.00
CA LYS A 639 -46.48 79.42 -40.74
C LYS A 639 -46.06 80.39 -39.62
N THR A 640 -45.76 81.63 -40.00
CA THR A 640 -45.86 82.86 -39.20
C THR A 640 -47.35 83.27 -39.04
N PRO A 641 -47.74 84.32 -38.29
CA PRO A 641 -46.95 85.23 -37.43
C PRO A 641 -47.58 85.56 -36.04
N ALA A 642 -46.78 86.16 -35.13
CA ALA A 642 -47.15 87.39 -34.39
C ALA A 642 -46.03 87.84 -33.42
N ARG A 643 -45.66 89.12 -33.54
CA ARG A 643 -44.93 89.98 -32.56
C ARG A 643 -45.91 90.41 -31.43
N PRO A 644 -45.53 91.16 -30.36
CA PRO A 644 -44.33 91.98 -30.21
C PRO A 644 -43.55 91.88 -28.86
N SER A 645 -42.43 92.61 -28.90
CA SER A 645 -41.50 93.09 -27.87
C SER A 645 -42.09 93.54 -26.52
N ASN A 646 -41.28 93.40 -25.46
CA ASN A 646 -40.99 94.37 -24.40
C ASN A 646 -39.64 93.93 -23.77
N GLU A 647 -38.58 94.74 -23.82
CA GLU A 647 -38.22 95.74 -22.79
C GLU A 647 -38.10 95.11 -21.39
N GLU A 648 -36.87 94.88 -20.92
CA GLU A 648 -36.32 95.63 -19.78
C GLU A 648 -34.87 95.22 -19.48
N MET A 649 -34.07 96.26 -19.29
CA MET A 649 -32.67 96.24 -18.91
C MET A 649 -32.59 97.15 -17.67
N GLU A 650 -32.31 96.57 -16.51
CA GLU A 650 -31.90 97.25 -15.26
C GLU A 650 -31.16 96.18 -14.45
N GLU A 651 -29.83 96.14 -14.35
CA GLU A 651 -28.91 97.08 -13.70
C GLU A 651 -29.42 97.60 -12.35
N THR A 652 -29.02 96.96 -11.24
CA THR A 652 -28.22 97.67 -10.21
C THR A 652 -27.62 96.75 -9.15
N ARG A 653 -26.36 97.06 -8.81
CA ARG A 653 -25.70 96.83 -7.52
C ARG A 653 -26.65 97.03 -6.33
N ARG A 654 -26.81 96.02 -5.48
CA ARG A 654 -26.33 95.99 -4.07
C ARG A 654 -26.63 94.64 -3.43
#